data_AF-A0A1E4TW57-F1
#
_entry.id   AF-A0A1E4TW57-F1
#
_cell.length_a   1.000
_cell.length_b   1.000
_cell.length_c   1.000
_cell.angle_alpha   90.00
_cell.angle_beta   90.00
_cell.angle_gamma   90.00
#
_symmetry.space_group_name_H-M   'P 1'
#
loop_
_entity.id
_entity.type
_entity.pdbx_description
1 polymer ?
#
loop_
_entity_poly.entity_id
_entity_poly.type
_entity_poly.pdbx_seq_one_letter_code
_entity_poly.pdbx_strand_id
1 'polypeptide(L)'
;MDTTIEENSTDVVFSDRVRRFQEFLDSSESATDYKELIKKLLMKSERRLCVSIDEVRDFDKDFWTGLLETPSEFLPAAERALKDTIMVIYNPMDFPNCDLSADSDFYLSFRGSFGDHQLTPRSINSSYLSKMVSIEGIVTKASLIRPKIIKSVHFCDTTGRFHQREYRDQTTSFNPITTSAIYPTEDADGNKLITEYGFSKYRDHQIITVQELPELAPAGQLPRSLDIIVDDDLADQVKPGDRLQVIGVYRSLGSGFNSSTFRRIILANSIYLLKEIKTNNSNITDNILRTINILSKKKSIFDILSESLAPSIFGHEYIKKAILLMLMGGTEKILRNGSHLRGDINILMVGDPSTAKSQMLRFVLNTASLAIATTGRGSSGVGLTAAVTTDKETGERKLEAGAMVLADRGVVCIDEFDKMSDADRVAIHEVMEQQTITISKAGIHTSLNARCSVIAAANPVYGQYDLYKSPQQNIALPDSLLSRFDVLFIVTDDISDIKDRRISEHVLQMHRYIPPGYEEGEPLREKRNATLSAGEQAFMSHKGGEDGNLEDGEEEKIFLKGSENSRKKIIVSISFLKKYIQYAKQRIKPVLTSKASAKIVKFYGELRNDAAENNNSKTSPITARTLETIIRLSTAHAKVRLSQTVEPKDVKVAEEILRYSLFKEVVKDSRKKIKKRKLQEEKNKEYDSSDSEEEGNYVSESESDVVLSEEDAGYVPKPVTARQQSLAQQRRQQTSTTETTFSQGEAAPEEEVEHLTTDLQRSQISDIPGIAPIATETAVPLASTATQPPAQTEISPSRLTIFTKIMSKLIHQTDLFSNDDSSCELNKLLGAINSSPEIEDENSFNDDEFLIALHKMQDKNQIMVSDGKVYKI
;
A
#
# COMPACT_ATOMS: atom_id res chain seq x y z
N MET A 1 -38.08 46.91 -38.61
CA MET A 1 -38.48 45.82 -39.52
C MET A 1 -37.31 44.89 -39.81
N ASP A 2 -36.07 45.38 -39.85
CA ASP A 2 -34.89 44.50 -39.98
C ASP A 2 -34.59 43.69 -38.69
N THR A 3 -34.83 44.25 -37.50
CA THR A 3 -34.64 43.55 -36.21
C THR A 3 -35.60 42.37 -36.00
N THR A 4 -36.83 42.46 -36.51
CA THR A 4 -37.84 41.39 -36.40
C THR A 4 -37.57 40.22 -37.35
N ILE A 5 -36.79 40.42 -38.41
CA ILE A 5 -36.41 39.35 -39.35
C ILE A 5 -35.23 38.56 -38.77
N GLU A 6 -34.29 39.25 -38.12
CA GLU A 6 -33.18 38.60 -37.39
C GLU A 6 -33.68 37.78 -36.20
N GLU A 7 -34.60 38.30 -35.38
CA GLU A 7 -35.23 37.56 -34.26
C GLU A 7 -35.94 36.27 -34.73
N ASN A 8 -36.71 36.34 -35.82
CA ASN A 8 -37.38 35.15 -36.38
C ASN A 8 -36.38 34.11 -36.91
N SER A 9 -35.24 34.53 -37.45
CA SER A 9 -34.19 33.62 -37.94
C SER A 9 -33.44 32.93 -36.80
N THR A 10 -33.18 33.64 -35.70
CA THR A 10 -32.56 33.05 -34.50
C THR A 10 -33.46 32.01 -33.86
N ASP A 11 -34.77 32.21 -33.90
CA ASP A 11 -35.75 31.26 -33.37
C ASP A 11 -35.83 29.98 -34.21
N VAL A 12 -35.71 30.08 -35.54
CA VAL A 12 -35.68 28.90 -36.42
C VAL A 12 -34.42 28.06 -36.19
N VAL A 13 -33.26 28.70 -36.07
CA VAL A 13 -32.00 28.01 -35.75
C VAL A 13 -32.05 27.37 -34.37
N PHE A 14 -32.63 28.06 -33.38
CA PHE A 14 -32.84 27.51 -32.05
C PHE A 14 -33.75 26.27 -32.07
N SER A 15 -34.86 26.33 -32.79
CA SER A 15 -35.78 25.21 -32.97
C SER A 15 -35.13 24.01 -33.67
N ASP A 16 -34.31 24.25 -34.71
CA ASP A 16 -33.57 23.18 -35.39
C ASP A 16 -32.58 22.48 -34.44
N ARG A 17 -31.88 23.25 -33.59
CA ARG A 17 -30.98 22.69 -32.57
C ARG A 17 -31.73 21.84 -31.53
N VAL A 18 -32.90 22.29 -31.07
CA VAL A 18 -33.76 21.52 -30.16
C VAL A 18 -34.15 20.19 -30.81
N ARG A 19 -34.57 20.23 -32.07
CA ARG A 19 -34.97 19.04 -32.83
C ARG A 19 -33.81 18.04 -32.98
N ARG A 20 -32.62 18.49 -33.38
CA ARG A 20 -31.45 17.61 -33.53
C ARG A 20 -31.07 16.93 -32.22
N PHE A 21 -31.10 17.66 -31.11
CA PHE A 21 -30.82 17.08 -29.80
C PHE A 21 -31.90 16.09 -29.35
N GLN A 22 -33.16 16.33 -29.71
CA GLN A 22 -34.23 15.38 -29.48
C GLN A 22 -34.03 14.10 -30.30
N GLU A 23 -33.65 14.21 -31.58
CA GLU A 23 -33.31 13.06 -32.43
C GLU A 23 -32.13 12.26 -31.85
N PHE A 24 -31.12 12.93 -31.27
CA PHE A 24 -30.03 12.28 -30.54
C PHE A 24 -30.53 11.47 -29.33
N LEU A 25 -31.38 12.06 -28.48
CA LEU A 25 -31.95 11.37 -27.30
C LEU A 25 -32.87 10.19 -27.68
N ASP A 26 -33.47 10.24 -28.87
CA ASP A 26 -34.32 9.18 -29.40
C ASP A 26 -33.56 8.06 -30.11
N SER A 27 -32.33 8.33 -30.59
CA SER A 27 -31.51 7.38 -31.34
C SER A 27 -31.13 6.17 -30.47
N SER A 28 -31.37 4.97 -31.01
CA SER A 28 -31.00 3.69 -30.37
C SER A 28 -29.64 3.15 -30.84
N GLU A 29 -28.89 3.93 -31.63
CA GLU A 29 -27.57 3.56 -32.14
C GLU A 29 -26.44 3.87 -31.14
N SER A 30 -26.70 4.69 -30.11
CA SER A 30 -25.76 4.91 -29.02
C SER A 30 -25.65 3.67 -28.12
N ALA A 31 -24.43 3.35 -27.65
CA ALA A 31 -24.18 2.22 -26.75
C ALA A 31 -24.91 2.32 -25.39
N THR A 32 -25.47 3.49 -25.08
CA THR A 32 -26.25 3.76 -23.87
C THR A 32 -27.70 4.16 -24.20
N ASP A 33 -28.66 3.45 -23.61
CA ASP A 33 -30.09 3.76 -23.76
C ASP A 33 -30.47 5.00 -22.92
N TYR A 34 -30.47 6.19 -23.52
CA TYR A 34 -30.83 7.44 -22.85
C TYR A 34 -32.25 7.44 -22.28
N LYS A 35 -33.21 6.75 -22.93
CA LYS A 35 -34.58 6.59 -22.40
C LYS A 35 -34.62 5.84 -21.08
N GLU A 36 -33.77 4.83 -20.91
CA GLU A 36 -33.68 4.09 -19.66
C GLU A 36 -32.99 4.93 -18.58
N LEU A 37 -31.97 5.72 -18.96
CA LEU A 37 -31.32 6.67 -18.05
C LEU A 37 -32.30 7.77 -17.58
N ILE A 38 -33.15 8.29 -18.46
CA ILE A 38 -34.19 9.26 -18.09
C ILE A 38 -35.21 8.63 -17.15
N LYS A 39 -35.64 7.38 -17.39
CA LYS A 39 -36.51 6.65 -16.44
C LYS A 39 -35.84 6.47 -15.08
N LYS A 40 -34.55 6.12 -15.06
CA LYS A 40 -33.75 6.01 -13.82
C LYS A 40 -33.63 7.35 -13.11
N LEU A 41 -33.44 8.44 -13.86
CA LEU A 41 -33.39 9.81 -13.35
C LEU A 41 -34.72 10.19 -12.70
N LEU A 42 -35.86 9.91 -13.34
CA LEU A 42 -37.19 10.15 -12.79
C LEU A 42 -37.46 9.32 -11.54
N MET A 43 -37.05 8.04 -11.52
CA MET A 43 -37.16 7.20 -10.31
C MET A 43 -36.35 7.76 -9.13
N LYS A 44 -35.19 8.37 -9.41
CA LYS A 44 -34.31 8.95 -8.40
C LYS A 44 -34.61 10.42 -8.09
N SER A 45 -35.54 11.06 -8.79
CA SER A 45 -35.79 12.52 -8.72
C SER A 45 -34.54 13.38 -8.92
N GLU A 46 -33.57 12.91 -9.71
CA GLU A 46 -32.37 13.69 -10.05
C GLU A 46 -32.72 14.73 -11.14
N ARG A 47 -32.08 15.91 -11.10
CA ARG A 47 -32.37 17.01 -12.05
C ARG A 47 -31.38 17.11 -13.22
N ARG A 48 -30.29 16.34 -13.18
CA ARG A 48 -29.23 16.36 -14.19
C ARG A 48 -29.10 15.03 -14.92
N LEU A 49 -29.06 15.07 -16.24
CA LEU A 49 -28.75 13.91 -17.07
C LEU A 49 -27.29 13.94 -17.53
N CYS A 50 -26.56 12.87 -17.26
CA CYS A 50 -25.19 12.68 -17.76
C CYS A 50 -25.19 12.21 -19.22
N VAL A 51 -24.64 13.04 -20.10
CA VAL A 51 -24.51 12.78 -21.54
C VAL A 51 -23.03 12.71 -21.93
N SER A 52 -22.69 11.71 -22.75
CA SER A 52 -21.34 11.53 -23.27
C SER A 52 -21.11 12.38 -24.52
N ILE A 53 -20.11 13.27 -24.50
CA ILE A 53 -19.72 14.11 -25.64
C ILE A 53 -19.18 13.29 -26.80
N ASP A 54 -18.52 12.16 -26.52
CA ASP A 54 -18.00 11.27 -27.56
C ASP A 54 -19.14 10.67 -28.40
N GLU A 55 -20.29 10.35 -27.78
CA GLU A 55 -21.47 9.85 -28.49
C GLU A 55 -22.15 10.97 -29.30
N VAL A 56 -22.17 12.20 -28.77
CA VAL A 56 -22.63 13.38 -29.51
C VAL A 56 -21.76 13.62 -30.74
N ARG A 57 -20.43 13.41 -30.64
CA ARG A 57 -19.50 13.53 -31.77
C ARG A 57 -19.77 12.50 -32.86
N ASP A 58 -20.10 11.27 -32.47
CA ASP A 58 -20.35 10.17 -33.41
C ASP A 58 -21.69 10.37 -34.14
N PHE A 59 -22.71 10.91 -33.48
CA PHE A 59 -23.99 11.26 -34.08
C PHE A 59 -23.91 12.53 -34.93
N ASP A 60 -23.54 13.66 -34.33
CA ASP A 60 -23.54 14.99 -34.96
C ASP A 60 -22.28 15.79 -34.65
N LYS A 61 -21.39 15.88 -35.64
CA LYS A 61 -20.15 16.67 -35.53
C LYS A 61 -20.40 18.17 -35.41
N ASP A 62 -21.41 18.71 -36.12
CA ASP A 62 -21.72 20.15 -36.11
C ASP A 62 -22.33 20.58 -34.77
N PHE A 63 -23.15 19.72 -34.16
CA PHE A 63 -23.70 19.99 -32.83
C PHE A 63 -22.59 19.89 -31.77
N TRP A 64 -21.68 18.93 -31.92
CA TRP A 64 -20.52 18.77 -31.05
C TRP A 64 -19.57 19.97 -31.09
N THR A 65 -19.18 20.45 -32.29
CA THR A 65 -18.34 21.65 -32.42
C THR A 65 -19.04 22.88 -31.86
N GLY A 66 -20.33 23.06 -32.17
CA GLY A 66 -21.14 24.16 -31.68
C GLY A 66 -21.29 24.20 -30.15
N LEU A 67 -21.39 23.03 -29.52
CA LEU A 67 -21.46 22.89 -28.05
C LEU A 67 -20.15 23.30 -27.37
N LEU A 68 -18.99 23.00 -27.99
CA LEU A 68 -17.69 23.37 -27.45
C LEU A 68 -17.36 24.86 -27.66
N GLU A 69 -17.61 25.38 -28.87
CA GLU A 69 -17.25 26.75 -29.23
C GLU A 69 -18.25 27.80 -28.73
N THR A 70 -19.55 27.48 -28.77
CA THR A 70 -20.65 28.41 -28.45
C THR A 70 -21.69 27.78 -27.53
N PRO A 71 -21.30 27.31 -26.33
CA PRO A 71 -22.22 26.69 -25.38
C PRO A 71 -23.41 27.57 -24.99
N SER A 72 -23.30 28.90 -25.10
CA SER A 72 -24.37 29.84 -24.73
C SER A 72 -25.68 29.64 -25.49
N GLU A 73 -25.61 29.17 -26.74
CA GLU A 73 -26.80 28.97 -27.57
C GLU A 73 -27.20 27.50 -27.65
N PHE A 74 -26.21 26.59 -27.66
CA PHE A 74 -26.44 25.15 -27.80
C PHE A 74 -26.90 24.50 -26.50
N LEU A 75 -26.40 24.94 -25.35
CA LEU A 75 -26.73 24.33 -24.06
C LEU A 75 -28.21 24.58 -23.66
N PRO A 76 -28.77 25.81 -23.76
CA PRO A 76 -30.19 26.04 -23.48
C PRO A 76 -31.13 25.31 -24.45
N ALA A 77 -30.73 25.15 -25.72
CA ALA A 77 -31.49 24.36 -26.69
C ALA A 77 -31.55 22.88 -26.28
N ALA A 78 -30.42 22.33 -25.83
CA ALA A 78 -30.34 20.96 -25.35
C ALA A 78 -31.15 20.72 -24.06
N GLU A 79 -31.11 21.67 -23.11
CA GLU A 79 -31.93 21.60 -21.89
C GLU A 79 -33.43 21.63 -22.18
N ARG A 80 -33.85 22.44 -23.16
CA ARG A 80 -35.24 22.49 -23.62
C ARG A 80 -35.68 21.17 -24.26
N ALA A 81 -34.86 20.63 -25.17
CA ALA A 81 -35.13 19.32 -25.79
C ALA A 81 -35.23 18.19 -24.74
N LEU A 82 -34.36 18.21 -23.73
CA LEU A 82 -34.44 17.28 -22.60
C LEU A 82 -35.76 17.44 -21.83
N LYS A 83 -36.17 18.69 -21.53
CA LYS A 83 -37.44 18.94 -20.84
C LYS A 83 -38.64 18.41 -21.64
N ASP A 84 -38.66 18.63 -22.94
CA ASP A 84 -39.74 18.18 -23.81
C ASP A 84 -39.79 16.63 -23.88
N THR A 85 -38.64 15.95 -24.00
CA THR A 85 -38.58 14.47 -23.97
C THR A 85 -38.99 13.89 -22.62
N ILE A 86 -38.60 14.51 -21.51
CA ILE A 86 -39.03 14.11 -20.17
C ILE A 86 -40.54 14.26 -20.03
N MET A 87 -41.14 15.37 -20.52
CA MET A 87 -42.58 15.56 -20.49
C MET A 87 -43.34 14.50 -21.30
N VAL A 88 -42.77 14.01 -22.40
CA VAL A 88 -43.36 12.91 -23.20
C VAL A 88 -43.29 11.57 -22.47
N ILE A 89 -42.20 11.30 -21.75
CA ILE A 89 -41.99 10.03 -21.02
C ILE A 89 -42.76 10.01 -19.70
N TYR A 90 -42.98 11.18 -19.09
CA TYR A 90 -43.59 11.32 -17.78
C TYR A 90 -45.08 10.93 -17.80
N ASN A 91 -45.37 9.76 -17.21
CA ASN A 91 -46.73 9.35 -16.89
C ASN A 91 -46.93 9.44 -15.36
N PRO A 92 -47.91 10.22 -14.87
CA PRO A 92 -48.15 10.40 -13.44
C PRO A 92 -48.59 9.11 -12.71
N MET A 93 -49.01 8.07 -13.44
CA MET A 93 -49.34 6.75 -12.88
C MET A 93 -48.10 5.92 -12.53
N ASP A 94 -46.98 6.13 -13.25
CA ASP A 94 -45.76 5.30 -13.10
C ASP A 94 -44.77 5.89 -12.06
N PHE A 95 -44.93 7.16 -11.68
CA PHE A 95 -43.98 7.89 -10.83
C PHE A 95 -44.67 8.69 -9.70
N PRO A 96 -45.06 8.04 -8.58
CA PRO A 96 -45.82 8.69 -7.50
C PRO A 96 -45.02 9.67 -6.63
N ASN A 97 -43.69 9.71 -6.77
CA ASN A 97 -42.80 10.52 -5.92
C ASN A 97 -42.28 11.79 -6.62
N CYS A 98 -42.68 12.04 -7.87
CA CYS A 98 -42.13 13.14 -8.67
C CYS A 98 -43.26 14.06 -9.13
N ASP A 99 -43.57 15.10 -8.35
CA ASP A 99 -44.47 16.18 -8.78
C ASP A 99 -43.72 17.08 -9.78
N LEU A 100 -43.73 16.70 -11.07
CA LEU A 100 -43.28 17.59 -12.13
C LEU A 100 -44.28 18.73 -12.28
N SER A 101 -43.99 19.86 -11.65
CA SER A 101 -44.60 21.14 -12.02
C SER A 101 -43.92 21.67 -13.29
N ALA A 102 -44.66 22.37 -14.16
CA ALA A 102 -44.14 22.92 -15.42
C ALA A 102 -42.91 23.85 -15.25
N ASP A 103 -42.63 24.29 -14.02
CA ASP A 103 -41.55 25.20 -13.64
C ASP A 103 -40.28 24.47 -13.12
N SER A 104 -40.21 23.14 -13.17
CA SER A 104 -38.97 22.40 -12.84
C SER A 104 -37.97 22.49 -14.00
N ASP A 105 -36.77 23.01 -13.71
CA ASP A 105 -35.65 23.02 -14.66
C ASP A 105 -34.87 21.70 -14.56
N PHE A 106 -34.43 21.21 -15.72
CA PHE A 106 -33.53 20.07 -15.89
C PHE A 106 -32.24 20.55 -16.54
N TYR A 107 -31.10 20.06 -16.06
CA TYR A 107 -29.79 20.41 -16.62
C TYR A 107 -29.12 19.19 -17.27
N LEU A 108 -28.14 19.44 -18.12
CA LEU A 108 -27.36 18.40 -18.79
C LEU A 108 -25.93 18.42 -18.26
N SER A 109 -25.45 17.32 -17.70
CA SER A 109 -24.04 17.15 -17.36
C SER A 109 -23.31 16.47 -18.51
N PHE A 110 -22.15 17.01 -18.91
CA PHE A 110 -21.34 16.40 -19.96
C PHE A 110 -20.22 15.55 -19.40
N ARG A 111 -19.92 14.43 -20.05
CA ARG A 111 -18.78 13.54 -19.79
C ARG A 111 -18.09 13.22 -21.11
N GLY A 112 -16.76 13.11 -21.13
CA GLY A 112 -16.06 12.65 -22.33
C GLY A 112 -14.68 13.26 -22.47
N SER A 113 -14.03 12.96 -23.59
CA SER A 113 -12.75 13.56 -23.95
C SER A 113 -12.97 14.93 -24.60
N PHE A 114 -12.35 15.96 -24.02
CA PHE A 114 -12.46 17.35 -24.49
C PHE A 114 -11.30 17.78 -25.39
N GLY A 115 -10.34 16.88 -25.69
CA GLY A 115 -9.16 17.19 -26.49
C GLY A 115 -8.46 18.46 -26.01
N ASP A 116 -8.34 19.45 -26.90
CA ASP A 116 -7.69 20.74 -26.64
C ASP A 116 -8.38 21.59 -25.55
N HIS A 117 -9.66 21.33 -25.26
CA HIS A 117 -10.42 22.05 -24.24
C HIS A 117 -10.21 21.50 -22.82
N GLN A 118 -9.34 20.49 -22.66
CA GLN A 118 -8.87 20.03 -21.35
C GLN A 118 -7.66 20.87 -20.92
N LEU A 119 -7.88 21.77 -19.96
CA LEU A 119 -6.93 22.80 -19.55
C LEU A 119 -6.60 22.71 -18.06
N THR A 120 -5.45 23.27 -17.68
CA THR A 120 -5.16 23.57 -16.27
C THR A 120 -5.57 25.01 -15.96
N PRO A 121 -5.77 25.37 -14.67
CA PRO A 121 -6.02 26.75 -14.26
C PRO A 121 -4.99 27.77 -14.76
N ARG A 122 -3.82 27.30 -15.20
CA ARG A 122 -2.73 28.09 -15.73
C ARG A 122 -2.76 28.28 -17.24
N SER A 123 -3.23 27.28 -18.01
CA SER A 123 -3.30 27.37 -19.48
C SER A 123 -4.55 28.09 -19.99
N ILE A 124 -5.49 28.46 -19.12
CA ILE A 124 -6.68 29.21 -19.50
C ILE A 124 -6.34 30.64 -19.94
N ASN A 125 -6.43 30.86 -21.25
CA ASN A 125 -6.20 32.14 -21.91
C ASN A 125 -7.53 32.81 -22.32
N SER A 126 -7.45 34.03 -22.82
CA SER A 126 -8.60 34.76 -23.39
C SER A 126 -9.23 34.05 -24.59
N SER A 127 -8.49 33.20 -25.31
CA SER A 127 -9.00 32.46 -26.48
C SER A 127 -10.15 31.50 -26.16
N TYR A 128 -10.28 31.07 -24.91
CA TYR A 128 -11.32 30.14 -24.45
C TYR A 128 -12.54 30.85 -23.88
N LEU A 129 -12.62 32.19 -23.95
CA LEU A 129 -13.77 32.94 -23.45
C LEU A 129 -15.05 32.48 -24.14
N SER A 130 -16.09 32.31 -23.33
CA SER A 130 -17.41 31.81 -23.74
C SER A 130 -17.40 30.40 -24.34
N LYS A 131 -16.29 29.65 -24.27
CA LYS A 131 -16.21 28.24 -24.69
C LYS A 131 -16.43 27.29 -23.52
N MET A 132 -16.77 26.04 -23.83
CA MET A 132 -16.82 24.96 -22.85
C MET A 132 -15.41 24.44 -22.60
N VAL A 133 -15.01 24.33 -21.33
CA VAL A 133 -13.67 23.94 -20.92
C VAL A 133 -13.77 22.89 -19.82
N SER A 134 -12.88 21.90 -19.87
CA SER A 134 -12.66 20.94 -18.80
C SER A 134 -11.42 21.33 -18.03
N ILE A 135 -11.53 21.57 -16.72
CA ILE A 135 -10.44 22.00 -15.86
C ILE A 135 -10.22 21.02 -14.72
N GLU A 136 -8.97 20.63 -14.56
CA GLU A 136 -8.53 19.78 -13.45
C GLU A 136 -7.84 20.60 -12.37
N GLY A 137 -8.19 20.34 -11.10
CA GLY A 137 -7.55 20.99 -9.97
C GLY A 137 -8.00 20.49 -8.62
N ILE A 138 -7.45 21.12 -7.58
CA ILE A 138 -7.78 20.85 -6.17
C ILE A 138 -8.65 22.00 -5.66
N VAL A 139 -9.73 21.68 -4.95
CA VAL A 139 -10.49 22.71 -4.22
C VAL A 139 -9.71 23.18 -3.02
N THR A 140 -9.43 24.47 -2.93
CA THR A 140 -8.71 25.04 -1.79
C THR A 140 -9.63 25.76 -0.82
N LYS A 141 -10.64 26.46 -1.35
CA LYS A 141 -11.61 27.21 -0.55
C LYS A 141 -13.01 26.91 -1.05
N ALA A 142 -13.90 26.66 -0.10
CA ALA A 142 -15.33 26.58 -0.33
C ALA A 142 -16.01 27.70 0.46
N SER A 143 -16.94 28.41 -0.19
CA SER A 143 -17.84 29.35 0.49
C SER A 143 -19.04 28.63 1.07
N LEU A 144 -19.74 29.30 1.99
CA LEU A 144 -21.04 28.85 2.48
C LEU A 144 -22.08 28.95 1.35
N ILE A 145 -23.04 28.03 1.35
CA ILE A 145 -24.12 27.98 0.37
C ILE A 145 -25.08 29.13 0.65
N ARG A 146 -25.48 29.86 -0.39
CA ARG A 146 -26.47 30.94 -0.28
C ARG A 146 -27.62 30.72 -1.24
N PRO A 147 -28.88 30.89 -0.82
CA PRO A 147 -30.00 30.87 -1.73
C PRO A 147 -30.02 32.16 -2.57
N LYS A 148 -30.13 32.00 -3.88
CA LYS A 148 -30.28 33.05 -4.88
C LYS A 148 -31.70 33.03 -5.43
N ILE A 149 -32.34 34.18 -5.52
CA ILE A 149 -33.68 34.27 -6.11
C ILE A 149 -33.61 34.24 -7.64
N ILE A 150 -34.47 33.44 -8.26
CA ILE A 150 -34.68 33.43 -9.72
C ILE A 150 -36.01 34.07 -10.06
N LYS A 151 -37.05 33.76 -9.29
CA LYS A 151 -38.42 34.20 -9.58
C LYS A 151 -39.09 34.61 -8.29
N SER A 152 -39.54 35.85 -8.22
CA SER A 152 -40.43 36.30 -7.13
C SER A 152 -41.87 36.34 -7.61
N VAL A 153 -42.77 35.89 -6.74
CA VAL A 153 -44.21 36.05 -6.92
C VAL A 153 -44.69 37.08 -5.92
N HIS A 154 -45.47 38.03 -6.40
CA HIS A 154 -46.05 39.11 -5.61
C HIS A 154 -47.56 39.07 -5.74
N PHE A 155 -48.26 39.33 -4.66
CA PHE A 155 -49.69 39.44 -4.62
C PHE A 155 -50.11 40.90 -4.42
N CYS A 156 -51.10 41.33 -5.19
CA CYS A 156 -51.68 42.65 -5.10
C CYS A 156 -53.07 42.54 -4.44
N ASP A 157 -53.21 43.02 -3.20
CA ASP A 157 -54.45 42.91 -2.42
C ASP A 157 -55.66 43.60 -3.08
N THR A 158 -55.41 44.69 -3.83
CA THR A 158 -56.48 45.49 -4.44
C THR A 158 -56.99 44.91 -5.76
N THR A 159 -56.13 44.21 -6.51
CA THR A 159 -56.49 43.65 -7.83
C THR A 159 -56.69 42.12 -7.79
N GLY A 160 -56.24 41.46 -6.71
CA GLY A 160 -56.25 40.00 -6.58
C GLY A 160 -55.34 39.29 -7.57
N ARG A 161 -54.41 40.00 -8.23
CA ARG A 161 -53.52 39.46 -9.26
C ARG A 161 -52.18 39.06 -8.67
N PHE A 162 -51.63 37.96 -9.17
CA PHE A 162 -50.26 37.55 -8.92
C PHE A 162 -49.34 38.16 -9.97
N HIS A 163 -48.41 39.00 -9.54
CA HIS A 163 -47.35 39.56 -10.36
C HIS A 163 -46.07 38.73 -10.17
N GLN A 164 -45.61 38.05 -11.22
CA GLN A 164 -44.34 37.32 -11.20
C GLN A 164 -43.22 38.14 -11.83
N ARG A 165 -42.03 38.13 -11.23
CA ARG A 165 -40.82 38.75 -11.78
C ARG A 165 -39.67 37.76 -11.77
N GLU A 166 -39.04 37.58 -12.93
CA GLU A 166 -37.81 36.81 -13.07
C GLU A 166 -36.59 37.73 -12.89
N TYR A 167 -35.63 37.29 -12.09
CA TYR A 167 -34.33 37.92 -11.91
C TYR A 167 -33.30 37.17 -12.74
N ARG A 168 -32.61 37.91 -13.61
CA ARG A 168 -31.51 37.42 -14.42
C ARG A 168 -30.25 38.14 -14.04
N ASP A 169 -29.23 37.35 -13.73
CA ASP A 169 -27.90 37.83 -13.35
C ASP A 169 -26.86 37.25 -14.32
N GLN A 170 -25.69 37.89 -14.43
CA GLN A 170 -24.60 37.47 -15.31
C GLN A 170 -24.10 36.06 -15.01
N THR A 171 -24.43 35.53 -13.83
CA THR A 171 -24.02 34.20 -13.39
C THR A 171 -25.06 33.11 -13.68
N THR A 172 -26.34 33.46 -13.88
CA THR A 172 -27.44 32.47 -13.97
C THR A 172 -27.92 32.22 -15.41
N SER A 173 -27.79 33.20 -16.31
CA SER A 173 -28.22 33.04 -17.70
C SER A 173 -27.15 33.46 -18.71
N PHE A 174 -27.13 32.76 -19.85
CA PHE A 174 -26.32 33.13 -21.01
C PHE A 174 -26.81 34.41 -21.70
N ASN A 175 -27.96 34.95 -21.28
CA ASN A 175 -28.47 36.21 -21.77
C ASN A 175 -27.62 37.41 -21.30
N PRO A 176 -27.41 38.41 -22.16
CA PRO A 176 -26.57 39.58 -21.86
C PRO A 176 -27.26 40.61 -20.95
N ILE A 177 -28.59 40.56 -20.81
CA ILE A 177 -29.38 41.55 -20.06
C ILE A 177 -29.46 41.16 -18.59
N THR A 178 -28.83 41.96 -17.74
CA THR A 178 -28.96 41.86 -16.27
C THR A 178 -30.18 42.62 -15.78
N THR A 179 -30.93 42.02 -14.87
CA THR A 179 -32.08 42.68 -14.21
C THR A 179 -31.64 43.24 -12.86
N SER A 180 -32.19 44.38 -12.46
CA SER A 180 -31.99 44.89 -11.10
C SER A 180 -32.58 43.91 -10.08
N ALA A 181 -31.78 43.53 -9.09
CA ALA A 181 -32.14 42.60 -8.01
C ALA A 181 -33.11 43.22 -6.97
N ILE A 182 -33.87 44.24 -7.36
CA ILE A 182 -34.78 44.98 -6.49
C ILE A 182 -36.17 44.38 -6.63
N TYR A 183 -36.79 44.04 -5.51
CA TYR A 183 -38.18 43.61 -5.48
C TYR A 183 -39.10 44.76 -5.92
N PRO A 184 -40.04 44.51 -6.86
CA PRO A 184 -41.08 45.48 -7.16
C PRO A 184 -41.97 45.65 -5.93
N THR A 185 -42.07 46.89 -5.46
CA THR A 185 -42.92 47.28 -4.32
C THR A 185 -44.28 47.81 -4.76
N GLU A 186 -44.37 48.28 -6.01
CA GLU A 186 -45.57 48.89 -6.60
C GLU A 186 -45.81 48.32 -8.00
N ASP A 187 -47.09 48.12 -8.35
CA ASP A 187 -47.53 47.75 -9.70
C ASP A 187 -47.46 48.95 -10.67
N ALA A 188 -47.63 48.69 -11.97
CA ALA A 188 -47.77 49.73 -13.00
C ALA A 188 -48.90 50.74 -12.70
N ASP A 189 -49.90 50.32 -11.92
CA ASP A 189 -51.04 51.13 -11.48
C ASP A 189 -50.83 51.79 -10.10
N GLY A 190 -49.62 51.68 -9.51
CA GLY A 190 -49.27 52.30 -8.22
C GLY A 190 -49.83 51.58 -6.98
N ASN A 191 -50.39 50.38 -7.14
CA ASN A 191 -50.86 49.57 -6.02
C ASN A 191 -49.69 48.87 -5.31
N LYS A 192 -49.80 48.72 -3.99
CA LYS A 192 -48.76 48.08 -3.17
C LYS A 192 -48.73 46.57 -3.41
N LEU A 193 -47.55 46.04 -3.71
CA LEU A 193 -47.29 44.61 -3.89
C LEU A 193 -46.74 43.99 -2.61
N ILE A 194 -47.27 42.83 -2.25
CA ILE A 194 -46.78 42.00 -1.15
C ILE A 194 -46.03 40.80 -1.74
N THR A 195 -44.79 40.57 -1.32
CA THR A 195 -44.02 39.40 -1.77
C THR A 195 -44.52 38.13 -1.09
N GLU A 196 -44.88 37.13 -1.89
CA GLU A 196 -45.19 35.79 -1.39
C GLU A 196 -43.96 34.90 -1.52
N TYR A 197 -43.28 34.68 -0.39
CA TYR A 197 -42.05 33.89 -0.35
C TYR A 197 -42.29 32.41 -0.67
N GLY A 198 -43.49 31.87 -0.38
CA GLY A 198 -43.81 30.45 -0.59
C GLY A 198 -43.86 30.03 -2.06
N PHE A 199 -44.30 30.93 -2.95
CA PHE A 199 -44.34 30.69 -4.40
C PHE A 199 -43.09 31.21 -5.13
N SER A 200 -42.19 31.88 -4.42
CA SER A 200 -40.95 32.38 -4.99
C SER A 200 -39.93 31.24 -5.13
N LYS A 201 -39.22 31.21 -6.26
CA LYS A 201 -38.23 30.18 -6.58
C LYS A 201 -36.82 30.66 -6.24
N TYR A 202 -36.17 29.89 -5.38
CA TYR A 202 -34.77 30.08 -4.98
C TYR A 202 -33.90 28.95 -5.53
N ARG A 203 -32.62 29.23 -5.77
CA ARG A 203 -31.58 28.28 -6.15
C ARG A 203 -30.39 28.42 -5.24
N ASP A 204 -29.82 27.31 -4.82
CA ASP A 204 -28.58 27.35 -4.05
C ASP A 204 -27.42 27.79 -4.94
N HIS A 205 -26.58 28.68 -4.42
CA HIS A 205 -25.43 29.24 -5.11
C HIS A 205 -24.22 29.17 -4.20
N GLN A 206 -23.14 28.59 -4.72
CA GLN A 206 -21.88 28.41 -4.02
C GLN A 206 -20.70 28.79 -4.91
N ILE A 207 -19.70 29.44 -4.33
CA ILE A 207 -18.43 29.76 -4.99
C ILE A 207 -17.33 28.86 -4.43
N ILE A 208 -16.61 28.19 -5.32
CA ILE A 208 -15.49 27.29 -5.00
C ILE A 208 -14.24 27.82 -5.70
N THR A 209 -13.10 27.82 -5.02
CA THR A 209 -11.82 28.17 -5.65
C THR A 209 -11.00 26.93 -5.92
N VAL A 210 -10.66 26.71 -7.19
CA VAL A 210 -9.88 25.56 -7.66
C VAL A 210 -8.48 26.01 -8.00
N GLN A 211 -7.48 25.30 -7.50
CA GLN A 211 -6.07 25.53 -7.76
C GLN A 211 -5.49 24.42 -8.63
N GLU A 212 -4.49 24.77 -9.45
CA GLU A 212 -3.73 23.79 -10.23
C GLU A 212 -3.13 22.70 -9.33
N LEU A 213 -3.07 21.47 -9.83
CA LEU A 213 -2.42 20.38 -9.10
C LEU A 213 -0.92 20.68 -8.93
N PRO A 214 -0.36 20.56 -7.72
CA PRO A 214 1.05 20.88 -7.47
C PRO A 214 2.02 19.96 -8.23
N GLU A 215 1.55 18.78 -8.66
CA GLU A 215 2.33 17.82 -9.46
C GLU A 215 2.57 18.29 -10.90
N LEU A 216 1.67 19.13 -11.45
CA LEU A 216 1.76 19.69 -12.80
C LEU A 216 2.43 21.08 -12.82
N ALA A 217 2.46 21.76 -11.68
CA ALA A 217 3.02 23.11 -11.58
C ALA A 217 4.54 23.09 -11.79
N PRO A 218 5.11 23.94 -12.67
CA PRO A 218 6.55 24.03 -12.82
C PRO A 218 7.17 24.65 -11.57
N ALA A 219 8.31 24.08 -11.17
CA ALA A 219 9.07 24.57 -10.03
C ALA A 219 9.45 26.05 -10.21
N GLY A 220 9.30 26.83 -9.13
CA GLY A 220 9.67 28.24 -9.06
C GLY A 220 8.56 29.24 -9.42
N GLN A 221 7.37 28.80 -9.85
CA GLN A 221 6.22 29.68 -10.07
C GLN A 221 5.10 29.44 -9.07
N LEU A 222 4.33 30.50 -8.78
CA LEU A 222 3.16 30.39 -7.92
C LEU A 222 2.03 29.65 -8.66
N PRO A 223 1.40 28.64 -8.02
CA PRO A 223 0.25 27.97 -8.60
C PRO A 223 -0.91 28.96 -8.77
N ARG A 224 -1.60 28.89 -9.91
CA ARG A 224 -2.74 29.75 -10.22
C ARG A 224 -4.03 29.13 -9.71
N SER A 225 -4.97 29.97 -9.30
CA SER A 225 -6.33 29.58 -8.90
C SER A 225 -7.38 30.22 -9.80
N LEU A 226 -8.54 29.56 -9.89
CA LEU A 226 -9.73 30.02 -10.58
C LEU A 226 -10.95 29.90 -9.67
N ASP A 227 -11.88 30.82 -9.85
CA ASP A 227 -13.16 30.79 -9.15
C ASP A 227 -14.20 30.09 -10.02
N ILE A 228 -14.89 29.13 -9.42
CA ILE A 228 -15.92 28.32 -10.05
C ILE A 228 -17.22 28.57 -9.30
N ILE A 229 -18.27 28.86 -10.05
CA ILE A 229 -19.62 29.02 -9.53
C ILE A 229 -20.36 27.70 -9.72
N VAL A 230 -21.02 27.28 -8.65
CA VAL A 230 -21.71 26.02 -8.54
C VAL A 230 -23.14 26.31 -8.07
N ASP A 231 -24.11 25.85 -8.85
CA ASP A 231 -25.52 26.15 -8.64
C ASP A 231 -26.35 24.88 -8.40
N ASP A 232 -27.43 25.04 -7.62
CA ASP A 232 -28.47 24.07 -7.29
C ASP A 232 -27.91 22.75 -6.71
N ASP A 233 -28.10 21.63 -7.41
CA ASP A 233 -27.73 20.28 -7.00
C ASP A 233 -26.21 20.00 -6.94
N LEU A 234 -25.39 20.84 -7.59
CA LEU A 234 -23.94 20.71 -7.46
C LEU A 234 -23.41 21.34 -6.17
N ALA A 235 -24.23 22.13 -5.45
CA ALA A 235 -23.82 22.73 -4.19
C ALA A 235 -23.50 21.64 -3.15
N ASP A 236 -22.47 21.89 -2.34
CA ASP A 236 -21.97 21.01 -1.29
C ASP A 236 -21.45 19.62 -1.72
N GLN A 237 -21.33 19.35 -3.02
CA GLN A 237 -20.78 18.06 -3.49
C GLN A 237 -19.28 17.90 -3.19
N VAL A 238 -18.56 19.01 -3.01
CA VAL A 238 -17.10 19.02 -2.92
C VAL A 238 -16.62 19.61 -1.62
N LYS A 239 -15.62 18.96 -1.01
CA LYS A 239 -14.95 19.44 0.19
C LYS A 239 -13.61 20.07 -0.15
N PRO A 240 -13.13 21.05 0.64
CA PRO A 240 -11.79 21.59 0.45
C PRO A 240 -10.75 20.47 0.62
N GLY A 241 -9.88 20.32 -0.37
CA GLY A 241 -8.89 19.26 -0.51
C GLY A 241 -9.23 18.15 -1.50
N ASP A 242 -10.44 18.15 -2.05
CA ASP A 242 -10.78 17.21 -3.11
C ASP A 242 -10.16 17.62 -4.45
N ARG A 243 -9.68 16.61 -5.18
CA ARG A 243 -9.24 16.73 -6.58
C ARG A 243 -10.47 16.52 -7.45
N LEU A 244 -10.77 17.49 -8.29
CA LEU A 244 -11.91 17.43 -9.19
C LEU A 244 -11.53 17.84 -10.62
N GLN A 245 -12.36 17.38 -11.54
CA GLN A 245 -12.43 17.83 -12.91
C GLN A 245 -13.76 18.55 -13.04
N VAL A 246 -13.73 19.86 -13.26
CA VAL A 246 -14.92 20.66 -13.53
C VAL A 246 -15.03 20.85 -15.03
N ILE A 247 -16.17 20.53 -15.60
CA ILE A 247 -16.52 20.97 -16.94
C ILE A 247 -17.49 22.12 -16.80
N GLY A 248 -17.20 23.22 -17.49
CA GLY A 248 -17.99 24.41 -17.39
C GLY A 248 -17.74 25.39 -18.51
N VAL A 249 -18.57 26.42 -18.55
CA VAL A 249 -18.42 27.52 -19.50
C VAL A 249 -17.55 28.59 -18.86
N TYR A 250 -16.48 28.96 -19.55
CA TYR A 250 -15.57 30.00 -19.07
C TYR A 250 -16.12 31.39 -19.40
N ARG A 251 -16.36 32.22 -18.37
CA ARG A 251 -16.94 33.55 -18.51
C ARG A 251 -16.11 34.60 -17.79
N SER A 252 -16.21 35.82 -18.30
CA SER A 252 -15.64 37.01 -17.68
C SER A 252 -16.75 37.83 -17.02
N LEU A 253 -16.61 38.17 -15.74
CA LEU A 253 -17.49 39.11 -15.04
C LEU A 253 -16.82 40.49 -15.01
N GLY A 254 -17.54 41.50 -15.48
CA GLY A 254 -17.12 42.90 -15.40
C GLY A 254 -17.53 43.52 -14.08
N SER A 255 -16.58 44.17 -13.42
CA SER A 255 -16.86 44.99 -12.24
C SER A 255 -17.06 46.44 -12.66
N GLY A 256 -18.32 46.85 -12.80
CA GLY A 256 -18.74 48.24 -13.02
C GLY A 256 -18.39 48.83 -14.39
N PHE A 257 -18.99 49.99 -14.68
CA PHE A 257 -18.99 50.63 -16.01
C PHE A 257 -17.63 51.20 -16.48
N ASN A 258 -16.56 51.16 -15.67
CA ASN A 258 -15.31 51.89 -15.94
C ASN A 258 -13.99 51.14 -15.62
N SER A 259 -14.01 49.84 -15.30
CA SER A 259 -12.77 49.08 -15.10
C SER A 259 -12.46 48.20 -16.31
N SER A 260 -11.25 48.33 -16.88
CA SER A 260 -10.76 47.46 -17.96
C SER A 260 -10.35 46.07 -17.47
N THR A 261 -10.27 45.87 -16.16
CA THR A 261 -9.93 44.58 -15.57
C THR A 261 -11.21 43.80 -15.27
N PHE A 262 -11.24 42.57 -15.78
CA PHE A 262 -12.35 41.65 -15.60
C PHE A 262 -11.95 40.47 -14.71
N ARG A 263 -12.90 39.99 -13.91
CA ARG A 263 -12.73 38.78 -13.11
C ARG A 263 -13.09 37.57 -13.94
N ARG A 264 -12.22 36.56 -13.91
CA ARG A 264 -12.38 35.29 -14.61
C ARG A 264 -13.17 34.32 -13.72
N ILE A 265 -14.25 33.76 -14.23
CA ILE A 265 -15.07 32.76 -13.54
C ILE A 265 -15.42 31.60 -14.47
N ILE A 266 -15.74 30.46 -13.89
CA ILE A 266 -16.30 29.32 -14.64
C ILE A 266 -17.66 28.99 -14.06
N LEU A 267 -18.66 28.86 -14.93
CA LEU A 267 -19.96 28.33 -14.55
C LEU A 267 -19.88 26.81 -14.68
N ALA A 268 -19.90 26.11 -13.55
CA ALA A 268 -19.79 24.66 -13.53
C ALA A 268 -21.06 24.02 -14.09
N ASN A 269 -20.89 23.18 -15.11
CA ASN A 269 -21.96 22.34 -15.62
C ASN A 269 -21.89 20.92 -15.02
N SER A 270 -20.69 20.37 -14.86
CA SER A 270 -20.48 19.11 -14.16
C SER A 270 -19.20 19.12 -13.33
N ILE A 271 -19.26 18.40 -12.20
CA ILE A 271 -18.14 18.23 -11.30
C ILE A 271 -17.91 16.73 -11.15
N TYR A 272 -16.70 16.28 -11.48
CA TYR A 272 -16.28 14.90 -11.28
C TYR A 272 -15.15 14.83 -10.26
N LEU A 273 -15.32 14.02 -9.23
CA LEU A 273 -14.29 13.77 -8.23
C LEU A 273 -13.26 12.76 -8.78
N LEU A 274 -11.99 13.17 -8.92
CA LEU A 274 -10.92 12.28 -9.42
C LEU A 274 -10.67 11.09 -8.48
N LYS A 275 -11.05 11.20 -7.19
CA LYS A 275 -10.96 10.11 -6.22
C LYS A 275 -11.77 8.89 -6.66
N GLU A 276 -12.91 9.08 -7.31
CA GLU A 276 -13.77 8.01 -7.81
C GLU A 276 -13.29 7.47 -9.16
N ILE A 277 -12.69 8.31 -10.00
CA ILE A 277 -12.08 7.91 -11.28
C ILE A 277 -10.87 7.00 -11.04
N LYS A 278 -10.07 7.24 -9.98
CA LYS A 278 -9.04 6.27 -9.54
C LYS A 278 -9.64 4.95 -9.03
N THR A 279 -10.92 4.93 -8.68
CA THR A 279 -11.60 3.71 -8.24
C THR A 279 -12.14 2.91 -9.43
N ASN A 280 -12.47 3.54 -10.56
CA ASN A 280 -13.07 2.83 -11.69
C ASN A 280 -12.19 2.76 -12.95
N ASN A 281 -11.33 3.75 -13.23
CA ASN A 281 -10.56 3.88 -14.46
C ASN A 281 -9.11 4.36 -14.21
N SER A 282 -8.27 3.55 -13.57
CA SER A 282 -6.97 3.33 -14.24
C SER A 282 -7.22 2.15 -15.14
N ASN A 283 -7.06 2.30 -16.46
CA ASN A 283 -7.13 1.21 -17.42
C ASN A 283 -6.12 0.12 -17.02
N ILE A 284 -6.48 -0.74 -16.08
CA ILE A 284 -5.79 -1.99 -15.83
C ILE A 284 -6.20 -2.83 -17.01
N THR A 285 -5.43 -2.71 -18.09
CA THR A 285 -5.53 -3.61 -19.22
C THR A 285 -5.46 -5.03 -18.67
N ASP A 286 -6.22 -5.95 -19.24
CA ASP A 286 -6.22 -7.35 -18.80
C ASP A 286 -4.81 -7.95 -18.76
N ASN A 287 -3.89 -7.45 -19.60
CA ASN A 287 -2.46 -7.78 -19.59
C ASN A 287 -1.78 -7.42 -18.26
N ILE A 288 -2.04 -6.23 -17.72
CA ILE A 288 -1.50 -5.78 -16.41
C ILE A 288 -2.10 -6.63 -15.29
N LEU A 289 -3.39 -6.97 -15.36
CA LEU A 289 -4.01 -7.85 -14.37
C LEU A 289 -3.38 -9.25 -14.38
N ARG A 290 -3.11 -9.82 -15.57
CA ARG A 290 -2.42 -11.11 -15.70
C ARG A 290 -1.01 -11.06 -15.10
N THR A 291 -0.23 -10.02 -15.40
CA THR A 291 1.12 -9.88 -14.84
C THR A 291 1.10 -9.70 -13.33
N ILE A 292 0.16 -8.91 -12.78
CA ILE A 292 -0.07 -8.78 -11.33
C ILE A 292 -0.34 -10.16 -10.70
N ASN A 293 -1.22 -10.95 -11.31
CA ASN A 293 -1.57 -12.28 -10.80
C ASN A 293 -0.40 -13.26 -10.84
N ILE A 294 0.42 -13.22 -11.91
CA ILE A 294 1.64 -14.03 -12.02
C ILE A 294 2.65 -13.63 -10.93
N LEU A 295 2.81 -12.33 -10.70
CA LEU A 295 3.76 -11.79 -9.73
C LEU A 295 3.33 -12.12 -8.29
N SER A 296 2.04 -12.03 -7.99
CA SER A 296 1.45 -12.38 -6.68
C SER A 296 1.70 -13.83 -6.25
N LYS A 297 1.80 -14.78 -7.19
CA LYS A 297 2.10 -16.19 -6.86
C LYS A 297 3.54 -16.41 -6.39
N LYS A 298 4.47 -15.47 -6.65
CA LYS A 298 5.88 -15.62 -6.24
C LYS A 298 6.04 -15.35 -4.75
N LYS A 299 6.68 -16.29 -4.04
CA LYS A 299 6.92 -16.18 -2.58
C LYS A 299 7.87 -15.03 -2.19
N SER A 300 8.76 -14.61 -3.10
CA SER A 300 9.71 -13.50 -2.91
C SER A 300 9.18 -12.13 -3.35
N ILE A 301 7.88 -11.99 -3.58
CA ILE A 301 7.27 -10.73 -4.03
C ILE A 301 7.60 -9.54 -3.11
N PHE A 302 7.58 -9.76 -1.80
CA PHE A 302 7.83 -8.68 -0.83
C PHE A 302 9.23 -8.10 -0.97
N ASP A 303 10.24 -8.96 -1.14
CA ASP A 303 11.62 -8.53 -1.32
C ASP A 303 11.80 -7.81 -2.67
N ILE A 304 11.25 -8.38 -3.75
CA ILE A 304 11.32 -7.79 -5.10
C ILE A 304 10.70 -6.38 -5.13
N LEU A 305 9.52 -6.20 -4.53
CA LEU A 305 8.85 -4.90 -4.48
C LEU A 305 9.61 -3.91 -3.59
N SER A 306 10.20 -4.38 -2.49
CA SER A 306 10.99 -3.53 -1.58
C SER A 306 12.29 -3.04 -2.23
N GLU A 307 12.97 -3.89 -3.01
CA GLU A 307 14.15 -3.50 -3.78
C GLU A 307 13.78 -2.53 -4.91
N SER A 308 12.62 -2.72 -5.54
CA SER A 308 12.14 -1.90 -6.66
C SER A 308 11.66 -0.50 -6.25
N LEU A 309 11.29 -0.29 -4.98
CA LEU A 309 10.81 1.01 -4.48
C LEU A 309 11.86 2.12 -4.62
N ALA A 310 13.11 1.82 -4.22
CA ALA A 310 14.20 2.76 -4.20
C ALA A 310 15.47 2.08 -4.70
N PRO A 311 15.66 1.99 -6.03
CA PRO A 311 16.85 1.37 -6.60
C PRO A 311 18.09 2.25 -6.43
N SER A 312 17.97 3.57 -6.24
CA SER A 312 19.14 4.47 -6.09
C SER A 312 19.81 4.39 -4.72
N ILE A 313 19.07 4.00 -3.67
CA ILE A 313 19.60 3.90 -2.31
C ILE A 313 20.04 2.47 -2.08
N PHE A 314 21.32 2.27 -1.76
CA PHE A 314 21.83 0.95 -1.38
C PHE A 314 21.55 0.67 0.10
N GLY A 315 21.20 -0.58 0.45
CA GLY A 315 20.92 -0.99 1.83
C GLY A 315 19.51 -0.64 2.34
N HIS A 316 19.40 -0.50 3.67
CA HIS A 316 18.17 -0.18 4.41
C HIS A 316 16.92 -1.01 4.02
N GLU A 317 17.09 -2.33 3.85
CA GLU A 317 16.02 -3.21 3.39
C GLU A 317 14.78 -3.18 4.29
N TYR A 318 14.96 -3.18 5.62
CA TYR A 318 13.84 -3.09 6.56
C TYR A 318 13.07 -1.78 6.47
N ILE A 319 13.74 -0.67 6.19
CA ILE A 319 13.09 0.64 6.01
C ILE A 319 12.27 0.63 4.72
N LYS A 320 12.83 0.11 3.62
CA LYS A 320 12.09 -0.03 2.34
C LYS A 320 10.89 -0.96 2.47
N LYS A 321 11.05 -2.08 3.17
CA LYS A 321 9.97 -3.03 3.50
C LYS A 321 8.86 -2.35 4.30
N ALA A 322 9.21 -1.57 5.32
CA ALA A 322 8.23 -0.84 6.11
C ALA A 322 7.51 0.26 5.31
N ILE A 323 8.24 1.00 4.47
CA ILE A 323 7.65 2.01 3.58
C ILE A 323 6.68 1.37 2.58
N LEU A 324 7.01 0.20 2.04
CA LEU A 324 6.09 -0.55 1.19
C LEU A 324 4.81 -0.92 1.95
N LEU A 325 4.91 -1.40 3.19
CA LEU A 325 3.74 -1.70 4.03
C LEU A 325 2.91 -0.45 4.33
N MET A 326 3.55 0.68 4.59
CA MET A 326 2.88 1.97 4.76
C MET A 326 2.15 2.40 3.49
N LEU A 327 2.80 2.29 2.32
CA LEU A 327 2.20 2.63 1.03
C LEU A 327 0.98 1.78 0.71
N MET A 328 0.91 0.53 1.19
CA MET A 328 -0.25 -0.35 1.05
C MET A 328 -1.37 0.00 2.04
N GLY A 329 -0.99 0.45 3.24
CA GLY A 329 -1.90 0.78 4.33
C GLY A 329 -2.56 -0.46 4.94
N GLY A 330 -2.87 -0.43 6.23
CA GLY A 330 -3.62 -1.50 6.88
C GLY A 330 -5.11 -1.44 6.55
N THR A 331 -5.90 -2.23 7.27
CA THR A 331 -7.36 -2.25 7.13
C THR A 331 -8.00 -1.41 8.22
N GLU A 332 -8.72 -0.36 7.82
CA GLU A 332 -9.62 0.40 8.70
C GLU A 332 -10.79 -0.49 9.13
N LYS A 333 -11.20 -0.38 10.40
CA LYS A 333 -12.37 -1.10 10.93
C LYS A 333 -13.32 -0.12 11.61
N ILE A 334 -14.55 -0.10 11.13
CA ILE A 334 -15.66 0.60 11.78
C ILE A 334 -16.38 -0.44 12.64
N LEU A 335 -16.44 -0.21 13.94
CA LEU A 335 -17.19 -1.05 14.86
C LEU A 335 -18.68 -0.74 14.76
N ARG A 336 -19.52 -1.68 15.19
CA ARG A 336 -20.99 -1.50 15.19
C ARG A 336 -21.46 -0.35 16.08
N ASN A 337 -20.67 0.02 17.10
CA ASN A 337 -20.93 1.15 17.99
C ASN A 337 -20.54 2.51 17.39
N GLY A 338 -20.09 2.55 16.14
CA GLY A 338 -19.70 3.79 15.44
C GLY A 338 -18.28 4.26 15.72
N SER A 339 -17.49 3.59 16.57
CA SER A 339 -16.07 3.93 16.72
C SER A 339 -15.26 3.43 15.52
N HIS A 340 -14.31 4.25 15.09
CA HIS A 340 -13.39 3.95 13.99
C HIS A 340 -12.02 3.57 14.56
N LEU A 341 -11.53 2.38 14.19
CA LEU A 341 -10.15 1.99 14.46
C LEU A 341 -9.27 2.29 13.25
N ARG A 342 -8.19 3.02 13.52
CA ARG A 342 -7.18 3.41 12.55
C ARG A 342 -6.47 2.20 11.94
N GLY A 343 -6.39 2.17 10.61
CA GLY A 343 -5.66 1.17 9.82
C GLY A 343 -4.30 1.64 9.29
N ASP A 344 -3.98 2.93 9.37
CA ASP A 344 -2.78 3.51 8.77
C ASP A 344 -1.51 3.25 9.59
N ILE A 345 -0.35 3.17 8.94
CA ILE A 345 0.94 2.94 9.60
C ILE A 345 1.75 4.24 9.57
N ASN A 346 2.28 4.67 10.71
CA ASN A 346 3.15 5.84 10.80
C ASN A 346 4.60 5.43 11.05
N ILE A 347 5.52 6.02 10.30
CA ILE A 347 6.96 5.71 10.36
C ILE A 347 7.74 6.96 10.73
N LEU A 348 8.64 6.84 11.71
CA LEU A 348 9.61 7.88 12.06
C LEU A 348 11.03 7.36 11.76
N MET A 349 11.78 8.14 10.97
CA MET A 349 13.20 7.89 10.69
C MET A 349 14.05 8.90 11.44
N VAL A 350 14.88 8.44 12.36
CA VAL A 350 15.83 9.25 13.15
C VAL A 350 17.23 8.88 12.73
N GLY A 351 18.14 9.84 12.67
CA GLY A 351 19.56 9.49 12.51
C GLY A 351 20.41 10.66 12.10
N ASP A 352 21.66 10.37 11.78
CA ASP A 352 22.65 11.38 11.41
C ASP A 352 22.28 12.06 10.06
N PRO A 353 22.72 13.30 9.81
CA PRO A 353 22.62 13.91 8.49
C PRO A 353 23.35 13.05 7.45
N SER A 354 23.03 13.24 6.17
CA SER A 354 23.65 12.50 5.05
C SER A 354 23.27 11.01 4.91
N THR A 355 22.46 10.44 5.81
CA THR A 355 22.02 9.03 5.77
C THR A 355 20.85 8.75 4.80
N ALA A 356 20.78 9.43 3.65
CA ALA A 356 19.76 9.28 2.59
C ALA A 356 18.27 9.44 3.00
N LYS A 357 17.94 9.88 4.22
CA LYS A 357 16.54 10.00 4.70
C LYS A 357 15.67 10.92 3.85
N SER A 358 16.14 12.13 3.54
CA SER A 358 15.41 13.06 2.68
C SER A 358 15.30 12.54 1.24
N GLN A 359 16.21 11.67 0.78
CA GLN A 359 16.04 10.99 -0.51
C GLN A 359 14.92 9.96 -0.44
N MET A 360 14.84 9.19 0.64
CA MET A 360 13.76 8.23 0.88
C MET A 360 12.37 8.92 0.88
N LEU A 361 12.24 10.08 1.54
CA LEU A 361 11.01 10.88 1.51
C LEU A 361 10.63 11.32 0.09
N ARG A 362 11.61 11.74 -0.73
CA ARG A 362 11.39 12.11 -2.14
C ARG A 362 10.91 10.93 -2.97
N PHE A 363 11.43 9.72 -2.73
CA PHE A 363 10.90 8.52 -3.40
C PHE A 363 9.45 8.24 -3.02
N VAL A 364 9.08 8.39 -1.75
CA VAL A 364 7.68 8.24 -1.32
C VAL A 364 6.78 9.28 -1.99
N LEU A 365 7.24 10.53 -2.09
CA LEU A 365 6.49 11.60 -2.78
C LEU A 365 6.21 11.28 -4.25
N ASN A 366 7.20 10.71 -4.95
CA ASN A 366 7.05 10.39 -6.37
C ASN A 366 6.31 9.07 -6.62
N THR A 367 6.31 8.14 -5.65
CA THR A 367 5.69 6.81 -5.78
C THR A 367 4.24 6.80 -5.33
N ALA A 368 3.87 7.44 -4.22
CA ALA A 368 2.49 7.44 -3.76
C ALA A 368 1.62 8.33 -4.64
N SER A 369 0.39 7.90 -4.91
CA SER A 369 -0.56 8.64 -5.77
C SER A 369 -1.15 9.90 -5.13
N LEU A 370 -0.93 10.09 -3.83
CA LEU A 370 -1.38 11.18 -2.98
C LEU A 370 -0.33 11.37 -1.88
N ALA A 371 0.73 12.11 -2.19
CA ALA A 371 1.78 12.42 -1.24
C ALA A 371 2.02 13.93 -1.18
N ILE A 372 2.06 14.50 0.03
CA ILE A 372 2.31 15.92 0.25
C ILE A 372 3.58 16.07 1.08
N ALA A 373 4.51 16.90 0.60
CA ALA A 373 5.75 17.23 1.27
C ALA A 373 5.55 18.46 2.15
N THR A 374 5.96 18.36 3.40
CA THR A 374 5.93 19.45 4.39
C THR A 374 7.26 19.49 5.11
N THR A 375 7.71 20.69 5.48
CA THR A 375 8.93 20.88 6.28
C THR A 375 8.53 21.33 7.67
N GLY A 376 9.15 20.79 8.71
CA GLY A 376 8.78 21.07 10.10
C GLY A 376 8.85 22.55 10.46
N ARG A 377 9.74 23.32 9.82
CA ARG A 377 9.85 24.78 10.00
C ARG A 377 8.90 25.58 9.10
N GLY A 378 8.64 25.12 7.88
CA GLY A 378 7.80 25.81 6.89
C GLY A 378 6.30 25.54 7.04
N SER A 379 5.95 24.49 7.78
CA SER A 379 4.56 24.06 8.02
C SER A 379 4.07 24.56 9.37
N SER A 380 3.84 25.88 9.46
CA SER A 380 3.08 26.43 10.60
C SER A 380 1.66 25.87 10.63
N GLY A 381 0.98 25.93 11.78
CA GLY A 381 -0.35 25.33 11.99
C GLY A 381 -1.42 25.69 10.95
N VAL A 382 -1.31 26.83 10.26
CA VAL A 382 -2.19 27.21 9.12
C VAL A 382 -1.94 26.33 7.89
N GLY A 383 -0.70 25.92 7.65
CA GLY A 383 -0.31 25.05 6.54
C GLY A 383 -0.41 23.57 6.85
N LEU A 384 -0.30 23.15 8.11
CA LEU A 384 -0.44 21.75 8.52
C LEU A 384 -1.90 21.37 8.79
N THR A 385 -2.60 22.18 9.58
CA THR A 385 -4.05 22.06 9.87
C THR A 385 -4.87 23.03 9.02
N ALA A 386 -6.18 23.07 9.19
CA ALA A 386 -7.00 24.07 8.50
C ALA A 386 -7.03 25.41 9.25
N ALA A 387 -7.17 26.50 8.49
CA ALA A 387 -7.32 27.84 9.01
C ALA A 387 -8.63 28.47 8.57
N VAL A 388 -9.18 29.32 9.43
CA VAL A 388 -10.31 30.17 9.08
C VAL A 388 -9.76 31.47 8.53
N THR A 389 -9.98 31.74 7.24
CA THR A 389 -9.61 32.99 6.58
C THR A 389 -10.84 33.84 6.34
N THR A 390 -10.73 35.16 6.44
CA THR A 390 -11.81 36.08 6.05
C THR A 390 -11.59 36.54 4.63
N ASP A 391 -12.59 36.37 3.76
CA ASP A 391 -12.53 36.92 2.42
C ASP A 391 -12.68 38.45 2.47
N LYS A 392 -11.87 39.15 1.66
CA LYS A 392 -11.78 40.61 1.68
C LYS A 392 -12.96 41.28 0.98
N GLU A 393 -13.60 40.60 0.03
CA GLU A 393 -14.72 41.15 -0.73
C GLU A 393 -16.06 40.95 -0.02
N THR A 394 -16.31 39.75 0.52
CA THR A 394 -17.59 39.44 1.18
C THR A 394 -17.56 39.65 2.69
N GLY A 395 -16.38 39.78 3.30
CA GLY A 395 -16.21 39.85 4.75
C GLY A 395 -16.49 38.52 5.48
N GLU A 396 -16.73 37.44 4.73
CA GLU A 396 -17.12 36.16 5.29
C GLU A 396 -15.92 35.31 5.68
N ARG A 397 -16.12 34.51 6.73
CA ARG A 397 -15.15 33.50 7.16
C ARG A 397 -15.27 32.26 6.27
N LYS A 398 -14.19 31.92 5.58
CA LYS A 398 -14.00 30.71 4.77
C LYS A 398 -13.03 29.78 5.47
N LEU A 399 -13.16 28.48 5.22
CA LEU A 399 -12.22 27.46 5.68
C LEU A 399 -11.18 27.19 4.58
N GLU A 400 -9.90 27.27 4.94
CA GLU A 400 -8.77 26.88 4.11
C GLU A 400 -8.17 25.59 4.66
N ALA A 401 -8.13 24.55 3.82
CA ALA A 401 -7.61 23.23 4.20
C ALA A 401 -6.07 23.22 4.21
N GLY A 402 -5.48 22.76 5.31
CA GLY A 402 -4.04 22.52 5.40
C GLY A 402 -3.60 21.21 4.73
N ALA A 403 -2.29 21.03 4.62
CA ALA A 403 -1.63 19.90 3.98
C ALA A 403 -2.14 18.53 4.46
N MET A 404 -2.43 18.36 5.75
CA MET A 404 -2.94 17.07 6.24
C MET A 404 -4.35 16.78 5.75
N VAL A 405 -5.23 17.78 5.66
CA VAL A 405 -6.59 17.64 5.14
C VAL A 405 -6.58 17.39 3.64
N LEU A 406 -5.69 18.09 2.92
CA LEU A 406 -5.46 17.88 1.48
C LEU A 406 -4.96 16.45 1.18
N ALA A 407 -4.29 15.81 2.15
CA ALA A 407 -3.72 14.48 2.03
C ALA A 407 -4.64 13.33 2.51
N ASP A 408 -5.96 13.53 2.68
CA ASP A 408 -6.87 12.46 3.16
C ASP A 408 -6.72 11.17 2.32
N ARG A 409 -6.54 10.04 3.00
CA ARG A 409 -6.22 8.70 2.47
C ARG A 409 -4.89 8.59 1.70
N GLY A 410 -4.03 9.60 1.86
CA GLY A 410 -2.69 9.67 1.29
C GLY A 410 -1.59 9.48 2.33
N VAL A 411 -0.39 9.94 1.95
CA VAL A 411 0.80 9.95 2.78
C VAL A 411 1.28 11.39 2.96
N VAL A 412 1.55 11.80 4.19
CA VAL A 412 2.18 13.08 4.49
C VAL A 412 3.64 12.83 4.81
N CYS A 413 4.53 13.45 4.04
CA CYS A 413 5.96 13.42 4.26
C CYS A 413 6.38 14.69 5.02
N ILE A 414 6.93 14.51 6.23
CA ILE A 414 7.45 15.61 7.05
C ILE A 414 8.97 15.47 7.13
N ASP A 415 9.69 16.45 6.57
CA ASP A 415 11.13 16.58 6.79
C ASP A 415 11.41 17.55 7.95
N GLU A 416 12.54 17.37 8.64
CA GLU A 416 12.92 18.19 9.81
C GLU A 416 11.85 18.23 10.92
N PHE A 417 11.32 17.06 11.29
CA PHE A 417 10.27 16.94 12.30
C PHE A 417 10.68 17.50 13.68
N ASP A 418 11.98 17.52 13.99
CA ASP A 418 12.52 18.08 15.24
C ASP A 418 12.34 19.60 15.35
N LYS A 419 12.22 20.31 14.22
CA LYS A 419 12.09 21.77 14.15
C LYS A 419 10.67 22.30 14.24
N MET A 420 9.69 21.43 14.46
CA MET A 420 8.27 21.83 14.58
C MET A 420 7.98 22.56 15.89
N SER A 421 7.07 23.54 15.79
CA SER A 421 6.54 24.29 16.93
C SER A 421 5.63 23.43 17.82
N ASP A 422 5.49 23.81 19.09
CA ASP A 422 4.67 23.05 20.04
C ASP A 422 3.16 23.09 19.72
N ALA A 423 2.67 24.16 19.08
CA ALA A 423 1.27 24.24 18.64
C ALA A 423 0.96 23.19 17.56
N ASP A 424 1.91 22.96 16.64
CA ASP A 424 1.77 21.99 15.56
C ASP A 424 1.86 20.55 16.10
N ARG A 425 2.63 20.34 17.17
CA ARG A 425 2.69 19.03 17.86
C ARG A 425 1.34 18.63 18.46
N VAL A 426 0.59 19.58 19.03
CA VAL A 426 -0.77 19.31 19.55
C VAL A 426 -1.72 18.91 18.43
N ALA A 427 -1.66 19.60 17.28
CA ALA A 427 -2.47 19.24 16.12
C ALA A 427 -2.14 17.82 15.60
N ILE A 428 -0.87 17.47 15.52
CA ILE A 428 -0.44 16.13 15.08
C ILE A 428 -0.89 15.05 16.07
N HIS A 429 -0.92 15.35 17.37
CA HIS A 429 -1.45 14.44 18.38
C HIS A 429 -2.91 14.07 18.14
N GLU A 430 -3.72 15.06 17.76
CA GLU A 430 -5.13 14.86 17.42
C GLU A 430 -5.27 14.03 16.15
N VAL A 431 -4.56 14.41 15.08
CA VAL A 431 -4.64 13.73 13.78
C VAL A 431 -4.16 12.28 13.85
N MET A 432 -3.02 12.01 14.49
CA MET A 432 -2.48 10.64 14.54
C MET A 432 -3.34 9.70 15.40
N GLU A 433 -4.05 10.25 16.38
CA GLU A 433 -4.89 9.47 17.30
C GLU A 433 -6.30 9.26 16.75
N GLN A 434 -6.97 10.35 16.39
CA GLN A 434 -8.39 10.38 16.03
C GLN A 434 -8.62 10.40 14.52
N GLN A 435 -7.58 10.61 13.71
CA GLN A 435 -7.65 10.76 12.24
C GLN A 435 -8.62 11.86 11.78
N THR A 436 -8.88 12.81 12.67
CA THR A 436 -9.76 13.96 12.44
C THR A 436 -9.11 15.19 13.08
N ILE A 437 -9.43 16.37 12.54
CA ILE A 437 -9.00 17.67 13.04
C ILE A 437 -10.24 18.43 13.44
N THR A 438 -10.38 18.76 14.71
CA THR A 438 -11.43 19.63 15.21
C THR A 438 -10.94 21.07 15.26
N ILE A 439 -11.68 21.96 14.60
CA ILE A 439 -11.38 23.38 14.55
C ILE A 439 -12.50 24.11 15.25
N SER A 440 -12.14 24.75 16.36
CA SER A 440 -13.02 25.62 17.14
C SER A 440 -12.42 27.02 17.18
N LYS A 441 -12.42 27.72 16.04
CA LYS A 441 -11.84 29.07 15.89
C LYS A 441 -12.84 30.01 15.24
N ALA A 442 -12.86 31.26 15.72
CA ALA A 442 -13.67 32.33 15.15
C ALA A 442 -15.16 31.95 14.94
N GLY A 443 -15.78 31.28 15.91
CA GLY A 443 -17.20 30.90 15.89
C GLY A 443 -17.55 29.75 14.93
N ILE A 444 -16.57 29.13 14.29
CA ILE A 444 -16.74 27.94 13.47
C ILE A 444 -16.27 26.74 14.30
N HIS A 445 -17.18 25.80 14.54
CA HIS A 445 -16.92 24.51 15.15
C HIS A 445 -17.12 23.43 14.08
N THR A 446 -16.04 23.01 13.43
CA THR A 446 -16.09 21.97 12.39
C THR A 446 -15.01 20.93 12.62
N SER A 447 -15.36 19.67 12.35
CA SER A 447 -14.42 18.56 12.32
C SER A 447 -14.13 18.20 10.87
N LEU A 448 -12.86 18.25 10.47
CA LEU A 448 -12.38 17.83 9.17
C LEU A 448 -11.71 16.47 9.27
N ASN A 449 -11.90 15.62 8.27
CA ASN A 449 -11.27 14.31 8.22
C ASN A 449 -9.84 14.44 7.72
N ALA A 450 -8.90 13.77 8.39
CA ALA A 450 -7.48 13.75 8.04
C ALA A 450 -6.92 12.34 8.26
N ARG A 451 -7.44 11.36 7.52
CA ARG A 451 -6.99 9.97 7.59
C ARG A 451 -5.74 9.80 6.75
N CYS A 452 -4.59 10.11 7.33
CA CYS A 452 -3.33 10.17 6.61
C CYS A 452 -2.29 9.29 7.30
N SER A 453 -1.49 8.59 6.49
CA SER A 453 -0.26 7.97 6.99
C SER A 453 0.83 9.03 7.06
N VAL A 454 1.56 9.10 8.17
CA VAL A 454 2.65 10.06 8.36
C VAL A 454 4.00 9.35 8.25
N ILE A 455 4.86 9.85 7.37
CA ILE A 455 6.28 9.51 7.34
C ILE A 455 7.09 10.75 7.72
N ALA A 456 7.86 10.64 8.79
CA ALA A 456 8.65 11.74 9.32
C ALA A 456 10.15 11.41 9.30
N ALA A 457 10.97 12.38 8.97
CA ALA A 457 12.41 12.34 9.18
C ALA A 457 12.80 13.35 10.28
N ALA A 458 13.64 12.91 11.21
CA ALA A 458 14.18 13.73 12.28
C ALA A 458 15.68 13.57 12.37
N ASN A 459 16.36 14.67 12.71
CA ASN A 459 17.78 14.67 13.02
C ASN A 459 17.95 14.69 14.55
N PRO A 460 18.97 14.02 15.11
CA PRO A 460 19.27 14.12 16.53
C PRO A 460 19.71 15.53 16.89
N VAL A 461 19.49 15.94 18.14
CA VAL A 461 19.71 17.32 18.62
C VAL A 461 21.16 17.77 18.41
N TYR A 462 22.12 16.86 18.59
CA TYR A 462 23.55 17.13 18.45
C TYR A 462 24.09 16.81 17.05
N GLY A 463 23.23 16.57 16.06
CA GLY A 463 23.62 16.20 14.70
C GLY A 463 24.07 14.75 14.55
N GLN A 464 24.72 14.17 15.56
CA GLN A 464 25.06 12.75 15.63
C GLN A 464 24.24 12.02 16.70
N TYR A 465 23.93 10.77 16.43
CA TYR A 465 23.21 9.89 17.35
C TYR A 465 24.18 9.21 18.31
N ASP A 466 24.12 9.60 19.59
CA ASP A 466 24.93 8.99 20.65
C ASP A 466 24.25 7.72 21.20
N LEU A 467 24.93 6.57 21.11
CA LEU A 467 24.41 5.29 21.59
C LEU A 467 24.34 5.20 23.12
N TYR A 468 25.14 5.99 23.84
CA TYR A 468 25.19 5.95 25.30
C TYR A 468 24.04 6.70 25.97
N LYS A 469 23.42 7.63 25.24
CA LYS A 469 22.26 8.39 25.70
C LYS A 469 20.97 7.67 25.36
N SER A 470 19.96 7.92 26.19
CA SER A 470 18.61 7.44 25.89
C SER A 470 18.08 8.10 24.61
N PRO A 471 17.35 7.35 23.77
CA PRO A 471 16.79 7.86 22.50
C PRO A 471 15.88 9.07 22.71
N GLN A 472 15.17 9.13 23.85
CA GLN A 472 14.32 10.26 24.23
C GLN A 472 15.12 11.57 24.30
N GLN A 473 16.27 11.54 24.97
CA GLN A 473 17.16 12.70 25.11
C GLN A 473 17.85 13.04 23.79
N ASN A 474 18.14 12.05 22.95
CA ASN A 474 18.76 12.28 21.65
C ASN A 474 17.85 12.98 20.64
N ILE A 475 16.53 12.78 20.72
CA ILE A 475 15.56 13.30 19.75
C ILE A 475 14.81 14.54 20.28
N ALA A 476 14.82 14.79 21.61
CA ALA A 476 14.08 15.88 22.25
C ALA A 476 12.57 15.89 21.92
N LEU A 477 11.96 14.71 21.88
CA LEU A 477 10.51 14.54 21.72
C LEU A 477 9.90 13.90 22.96
N PRO A 478 8.68 14.30 23.36
CA PRO A 478 7.96 13.64 24.44
C PRO A 478 7.54 12.21 24.05
N ASP A 479 7.49 11.31 25.03
CA ASP A 479 7.08 9.90 24.86
C ASP A 479 5.66 9.73 24.32
N SER A 480 4.81 10.73 24.55
CA SER A 480 3.46 10.79 24.00
C SER A 480 3.46 10.82 22.47
N LEU A 481 4.47 11.41 21.82
CA LEU A 481 4.62 11.39 20.36
C LEU A 481 5.26 10.09 19.88
N LEU A 482 6.33 9.65 20.55
CA LEU A 482 7.06 8.43 20.16
C LEU A 482 6.16 7.19 20.18
N SER A 483 5.26 7.11 21.18
CA SER A 483 4.27 6.04 21.24
C SER A 483 3.21 6.07 20.13
N ARG A 484 3.03 7.19 19.40
CA ARG A 484 2.06 7.30 18.29
C ARG A 484 2.63 6.88 16.93
N PHE A 485 3.96 6.86 16.81
CA PHE A 485 4.62 6.24 15.68
C PHE A 485 4.62 4.73 15.86
N ASP A 486 4.19 4.02 14.82
CA ASP A 486 4.11 2.57 14.84
C ASP A 486 5.51 1.95 14.75
N VAL A 487 6.37 2.53 13.90
CA VAL A 487 7.74 2.04 13.67
C VAL A 487 8.73 3.20 13.76
N LEU A 488 9.78 3.02 14.55
CA LEU A 488 10.88 3.98 14.72
C LEU A 488 12.18 3.37 14.19
N PHE A 489 12.76 3.97 13.17
CA PHE A 489 14.05 3.54 12.63
C PHE A 489 15.15 4.49 13.05
N ILE A 490 16.15 3.97 13.75
CA ILE A 490 17.39 4.68 14.05
C ILE A 490 18.41 4.29 12.99
N VAL A 491 18.75 5.26 12.14
CA VAL A 491 19.77 5.14 11.11
C VAL A 491 21.03 5.79 11.64
N THR A 492 21.95 4.97 12.14
CA THR A 492 23.30 5.42 12.50
C THR A 492 24.22 5.24 11.31
N ASP A 493 25.15 6.18 11.14
CA ASP A 493 26.23 6.05 10.17
C ASP A 493 27.36 5.18 10.74
N ASP A 494 27.24 3.86 10.53
CA ASP A 494 28.25 2.90 10.98
C ASP A 494 29.37 2.80 9.94
N ILE A 495 30.52 3.44 10.20
CA ILE A 495 31.70 3.45 9.31
C ILE A 495 32.17 2.01 9.06
N SER A 496 32.04 1.55 7.82
CA SER A 496 32.43 0.19 7.43
C SER A 496 32.85 0.16 5.98
N ASP A 497 34.12 -0.15 5.75
CA ASP A 497 34.75 -0.14 4.42
C ASP A 497 33.98 -0.99 3.38
N ILE A 498 33.43 -2.14 3.80
CA ILE A 498 32.64 -3.01 2.92
C ILE A 498 31.31 -2.36 2.50
N LYS A 499 30.62 -1.67 3.43
CA LYS A 499 29.37 -0.98 3.12
C LYS A 499 29.64 0.23 2.24
N ASP A 500 30.66 1.01 2.58
CA ASP A 500 31.02 2.24 1.87
C ASP A 500 31.48 1.96 0.45
N ARG A 501 32.25 0.87 0.25
CA ARG A 501 32.61 0.40 -1.08
C ARG A 501 31.36 0.05 -1.91
N ARG A 502 30.40 -0.69 -1.35
CA ARG A 502 29.17 -1.05 -2.07
C ARG A 502 28.30 0.17 -2.38
N ILE A 503 28.20 1.12 -1.45
CA ILE A 503 27.50 2.38 -1.67
C ILE A 503 28.18 3.15 -2.80
N SER A 504 29.50 3.25 -2.78
CA SER A 504 30.29 3.95 -3.79
C SER A 504 30.14 3.32 -5.18
N GLU A 505 30.29 1.99 -5.28
CA GLU A 505 30.07 1.25 -6.53
C GLU A 505 28.64 1.46 -7.04
N HIS A 506 27.65 1.45 -6.16
CA HIS A 506 26.24 1.65 -6.52
C HIS A 506 25.97 3.08 -7.02
N VAL A 507 26.50 4.10 -6.34
CA VAL A 507 26.37 5.51 -6.74
C VAL A 507 27.06 5.75 -8.07
N LEU A 508 28.27 5.22 -8.28
CA LEU A 508 28.98 5.30 -9.56
C LEU A 508 28.20 4.60 -10.68
N GLN A 509 27.61 3.43 -10.42
CA GLN A 509 26.75 2.76 -11.39
C GLN A 509 25.53 3.60 -11.77
N MET A 510 24.91 4.28 -10.81
CA MET A 510 23.78 5.17 -11.07
C MET A 510 24.18 6.38 -11.89
N HIS A 511 25.34 6.99 -11.61
CA HIS A 511 25.85 8.10 -12.41
C HIS A 511 26.30 7.69 -13.82
N ARG A 512 26.77 6.45 -13.99
CA ARG A 512 27.10 5.88 -15.31
C ARG A 512 25.89 5.41 -16.10
N TYR A 513 24.73 5.28 -15.46
CA TYR A 513 23.54 4.77 -16.13
C TYR A 513 22.97 5.82 -17.09
N ILE A 514 23.13 5.56 -18.39
CA ILE A 514 22.50 6.31 -19.46
C ILE A 514 21.24 5.52 -19.86
N PRO A 515 20.05 6.15 -19.93
CA PRO A 515 18.86 5.45 -20.38
C PRO A 515 19.04 4.94 -21.82
N PRO A 516 18.55 3.73 -22.14
CA PRO A 516 18.70 3.16 -23.47
C PRO A 516 18.05 4.07 -24.51
N GLY A 517 18.84 4.55 -25.47
CA GLY A 517 18.40 5.45 -26.54
C GLY A 517 19.02 6.85 -26.53
N TYR A 518 19.85 7.20 -25.54
CA TYR A 518 20.65 8.43 -25.54
C TYR A 518 22.13 8.10 -25.79
N GLU A 519 22.77 8.85 -26.68
CA GLU A 519 24.23 8.79 -26.87
C GLU A 519 24.96 9.62 -25.78
N GLU A 520 26.23 9.29 -25.53
CA GLU A 520 27.05 10.01 -24.55
C GLU A 520 27.13 11.51 -24.89
N GLY A 521 26.55 12.37 -24.05
CA GLY A 521 26.63 13.83 -24.16
C GLY A 521 25.36 14.54 -24.61
N GLU A 522 24.28 13.83 -24.96
CA GLU A 522 23.00 14.47 -25.23
C GLU A 522 22.29 14.88 -23.92
N PRO A 523 21.82 16.13 -23.76
CA PRO A 523 21.07 16.52 -22.57
C PRO A 523 19.77 15.72 -22.47
N LEU A 524 19.60 15.06 -21.33
CA LEU A 524 18.38 14.34 -20.95
C LEU A 524 17.15 15.25 -21.08
N ARG A 525 16.28 14.96 -22.04
CA ARG A 525 14.96 15.60 -22.13
C ARG A 525 14.08 14.98 -21.06
N GLU A 526 13.95 15.62 -19.90
CA GLU A 526 12.97 15.23 -18.89
C GLU A 526 11.56 15.21 -19.52
N LYS A 527 11.07 14.04 -19.91
CA LYS A 527 9.63 13.85 -20.18
C LYS A 527 8.92 13.89 -18.82
N ARG A 528 8.54 15.08 -18.39
CA ARG A 528 7.69 15.25 -17.20
C ARG A 528 6.31 14.69 -17.53
N ASN A 529 6.02 13.55 -16.92
CA ASN A 529 4.72 12.91 -16.75
C ASN A 529 3.87 12.79 -18.03
N ALA A 530 3.84 11.58 -18.59
CA ALA A 530 2.81 11.16 -19.53
C ALA A 530 1.42 11.53 -18.99
N THR A 531 0.72 12.37 -19.74
CA THR A 531 -0.71 12.62 -19.64
C THR A 531 -1.44 11.27 -19.69
N LEU A 532 -1.92 10.83 -18.54
CA LEU A 532 -2.77 9.64 -18.41
C LEU A 532 -4.22 10.03 -18.74
N SER A 533 -4.62 9.92 -20.01
CA SER A 533 -5.94 9.39 -20.43
C SER A 533 -6.17 9.51 -21.94
N ALA A 534 -6.50 8.37 -22.55
CA ALA A 534 -7.42 8.14 -23.69
C ALA A 534 -7.19 8.86 -25.04
N GLY A 535 -6.80 8.07 -26.04
CA GLY A 535 -6.89 8.44 -27.46
C GLY A 535 -5.92 7.64 -28.30
N GLU A 536 -6.32 6.44 -28.72
CA GLU A 536 -5.66 5.71 -29.80
C GLU A 536 -5.74 6.59 -31.07
N GLN A 537 -4.62 6.71 -31.80
CA GLN A 537 -4.37 7.54 -33.01
C GLN A 537 -3.67 8.89 -32.78
N ALA A 538 -2.33 8.90 -32.93
CA ALA A 538 -1.61 9.74 -33.91
C ALA A 538 -0.08 9.70 -33.68
N PHE A 539 0.61 8.77 -34.33
CA PHE A 539 2.00 8.97 -34.79
C PHE A 539 2.15 8.37 -36.19
N MET A 540 1.46 9.00 -37.16
CA MET A 540 1.79 8.87 -38.57
C MET A 540 2.90 9.88 -38.89
N SER A 541 4.15 9.44 -38.86
CA SER A 541 5.22 10.10 -39.62
C SER A 541 6.34 9.11 -39.94
N HIS A 542 6.32 8.66 -41.20
CA HIS A 542 7.43 8.17 -42.01
C HIS A 542 8.32 7.03 -41.49
N LYS A 543 8.08 5.82 -42.01
CA LYS A 543 9.11 4.98 -42.65
C LYS A 543 8.45 3.91 -43.52
N GLY A 544 8.71 3.97 -44.82
CA GLY A 544 8.39 2.89 -45.76
C GLY A 544 9.42 1.76 -45.66
N GLY A 545 8.96 0.54 -45.92
CA GLY A 545 9.76 -0.68 -45.95
C GLY A 545 8.97 -1.87 -45.41
N GLU A 546 8.35 -2.63 -46.32
CA GLU A 546 7.74 -3.93 -46.05
C GLU A 546 8.84 -4.95 -45.69
N ASP A 547 8.70 -5.59 -44.52
CA ASP A 547 8.70 -7.06 -44.34
C ASP A 547 8.97 -7.46 -42.87
N GLY A 548 8.06 -8.30 -42.34
CA GLY A 548 8.39 -9.37 -41.39
C GLY A 548 8.43 -9.07 -39.89
N ASN A 549 7.32 -9.38 -39.20
CA ASN A 549 7.22 -9.84 -37.80
C ASN A 549 8.17 -9.23 -36.74
N LEU A 550 7.65 -8.29 -35.94
CA LEU A 550 7.97 -8.17 -34.52
C LEU A 550 6.79 -7.50 -33.80
N GLU A 551 6.21 -8.22 -32.84
CA GLU A 551 5.22 -7.72 -31.89
C GLU A 551 5.89 -6.69 -30.96
N ASP A 552 5.94 -5.42 -31.36
CA ASP A 552 6.31 -4.32 -30.47
C ASP A 552 5.07 -3.81 -29.74
N GLY A 553 4.52 -4.67 -28.88
CA GLY A 553 3.77 -4.20 -27.72
C GLY A 553 4.77 -3.63 -26.73
N GLU A 554 4.56 -2.39 -26.30
CA GLU A 554 5.30 -1.78 -25.19
C GLU A 554 5.13 -2.61 -23.91
N GLU A 555 5.86 -3.71 -23.78
CA GLU A 555 6.01 -4.41 -22.53
C GLU A 555 6.69 -3.43 -21.58
N GLU A 556 5.98 -3.03 -20.52
CA GLU A 556 6.54 -2.33 -19.37
C GLU A 556 7.73 -3.16 -18.86
N LYS A 557 8.93 -2.89 -19.38
CA LYS A 557 10.10 -3.76 -19.26
C LYS A 557 10.41 -4.01 -17.79
N ILE A 558 10.24 -5.27 -17.37
CA ILE A 558 10.91 -5.82 -16.21
C ILE A 558 12.41 -5.65 -16.52
N PHE A 559 13.11 -4.79 -15.78
CA PHE A 559 14.55 -4.67 -15.95
C PHE A 559 15.19 -5.97 -15.45
N LEU A 560 15.59 -6.84 -16.39
CA LEU A 560 16.48 -7.96 -16.14
C LEU A 560 17.91 -7.43 -16.15
N LYS A 561 18.49 -7.14 -14.97
CA LYS A 561 19.93 -6.95 -14.88
C LYS A 561 20.57 -8.33 -14.79
N GLY A 562 21.33 -8.72 -15.80
CA GLY A 562 22.13 -9.93 -15.81
C GLY A 562 23.58 -9.61 -16.22
N SER A 563 24.49 -9.69 -15.25
CA SER A 563 25.86 -10.15 -15.49
C SER A 563 25.83 -11.67 -15.33
N GLU A 564 26.48 -12.40 -16.24
CA GLU A 564 26.18 -13.81 -16.58
C GLU A 564 26.27 -14.84 -15.44
N ASN A 565 26.76 -14.49 -14.23
CA ASN A 565 26.96 -15.44 -13.13
C ASN A 565 26.20 -15.15 -11.81
N SER A 566 25.27 -14.19 -11.76
CA SER A 566 24.45 -13.96 -10.55
C SER A 566 22.95 -14.02 -10.85
N ARG A 567 22.17 -14.67 -9.97
CA ARG A 567 20.70 -14.82 -10.10
C ARG A 567 20.06 -13.52 -10.61
N LYS A 568 19.45 -13.58 -11.80
CA LYS A 568 18.80 -12.44 -12.46
C LYS A 568 17.82 -11.76 -11.49
N LYS A 569 18.15 -10.56 -11.03
CA LYS A 569 17.27 -9.78 -10.16
C LYS A 569 16.15 -9.18 -11.01
N ILE A 570 14.92 -9.58 -10.72
CA ILE A 570 13.71 -9.06 -11.35
C ILE A 570 13.41 -7.73 -10.68
N ILE A 571 13.59 -6.62 -11.39
CA ILE A 571 13.21 -5.29 -10.90
C ILE A 571 11.92 -4.86 -11.60
N VAL A 572 10.99 -4.32 -10.82
CA VAL A 572 9.68 -3.87 -11.28
C VAL A 572 9.73 -2.36 -11.56
N SER A 573 9.05 -1.90 -12.61
CA SER A 573 8.97 -0.47 -12.93
C SER A 573 8.13 0.29 -11.89
N ILE A 574 8.47 1.56 -11.66
CA ILE A 574 7.74 2.42 -10.70
C ILE A 574 6.28 2.62 -11.13
N SER A 575 6.03 2.75 -12.44
CA SER A 575 4.67 2.88 -12.99
C SER A 575 3.82 1.64 -12.74
N PHE A 576 4.40 0.45 -12.90
CA PHE A 576 3.72 -0.80 -12.57
C PHE A 576 3.49 -0.93 -11.06
N LEU A 577 4.47 -0.56 -10.23
CA LEU A 577 4.34 -0.58 -8.77
C LEU A 577 3.18 0.30 -8.29
N LYS A 578 2.99 1.49 -8.90
CA LYS A 578 1.84 2.37 -8.60
C LYS A 578 0.50 1.67 -8.88
N LYS A 579 0.37 1.05 -10.05
CA LYS A 579 -0.83 0.29 -10.44
C LYS A 579 -1.05 -0.91 -9.51
N TYR A 580 0.01 -1.61 -9.12
CA TYR A 580 -0.03 -2.73 -8.18
C TYR A 580 -0.56 -2.30 -6.80
N ILE A 581 -0.03 -1.22 -6.24
CA ILE A 581 -0.46 -0.69 -4.93
C ILE A 581 -1.93 -0.27 -4.97
N GLN A 582 -2.35 0.41 -6.04
CA GLN A 582 -3.74 0.82 -6.23
C GLN A 582 -4.68 -0.38 -6.32
N TYR A 583 -4.33 -1.38 -7.12
CA TYR A 583 -5.10 -2.62 -7.26
C TYR A 583 -5.26 -3.35 -5.92
N ALA A 584 -4.17 -3.50 -5.17
CA ALA A 584 -4.18 -4.19 -3.88
C ALA A 584 -4.98 -3.44 -2.81
N LYS A 585 -4.91 -2.10 -2.77
CA LYS A 585 -5.70 -1.26 -1.85
C LYS A 585 -7.21 -1.39 -2.08
N GLN A 586 -7.63 -1.48 -3.34
CA GLN A 586 -9.04 -1.45 -3.70
C GLN A 586 -9.74 -2.79 -3.45
N ARG A 587 -9.14 -3.90 -3.91
CA ARG A 587 -9.85 -5.20 -3.94
C ARG A 587 -9.71 -6.02 -2.66
N ILE A 588 -8.72 -5.75 -1.81
CA ILE A 588 -8.28 -6.70 -0.80
C ILE A 588 -8.38 -6.11 0.60
N LYS A 589 -9.19 -6.77 1.42
CA LYS A 589 -9.43 -6.40 2.83
C LYS A 589 -9.19 -7.64 3.68
N PRO A 590 -7.93 -7.93 4.05
CA PRO A 590 -7.60 -9.18 4.70
C PRO A 590 -8.20 -9.28 6.10
N VAL A 591 -8.71 -10.47 6.43
CA VAL A 591 -9.26 -10.79 7.76
C VAL A 591 -8.22 -11.57 8.57
N LEU A 592 -8.13 -11.27 9.86
CA LEU A 592 -7.26 -11.98 10.79
C LEU A 592 -7.75 -13.41 11.02
N THR A 593 -6.85 -14.39 10.91
CA THR A 593 -7.14 -15.78 11.25
C THR A 593 -6.89 -16.05 12.74
N SER A 594 -7.59 -17.03 13.31
CA SER A 594 -7.39 -17.44 14.70
C SER A 594 -5.94 -17.86 14.97
N LYS A 595 -5.31 -18.61 14.05
CA LYS A 595 -3.89 -19.01 14.14
C LYS A 595 -2.94 -17.81 14.19
N ALA A 596 -3.19 -16.78 13.38
CA ALA A 596 -2.39 -15.55 13.41
C ALA A 596 -2.59 -14.79 14.73
N SER A 597 -3.83 -14.69 15.23
CA SER A 597 -4.12 -14.01 16.49
C SER A 597 -3.38 -14.62 17.69
N ALA A 598 -3.36 -15.94 17.81
CA ALA A 598 -2.63 -16.63 18.87
C ALA A 598 -1.12 -16.35 18.80
N LYS A 599 -0.56 -16.28 17.59
CA LYS A 599 0.86 -15.94 17.39
C LYS A 599 1.17 -14.49 17.74
N ILE A 600 0.28 -13.56 17.42
CA ILE A 600 0.43 -12.13 17.77
C ILE A 600 0.44 -11.96 19.29
N VAL A 601 -0.46 -12.64 20.01
CA VAL A 601 -0.52 -12.57 21.49
C VAL A 601 0.76 -13.11 22.12
N LYS A 602 1.26 -14.26 21.64
CA LYS A 602 2.55 -14.82 22.08
C LYS A 602 3.70 -13.85 21.83
N PHE A 603 3.79 -13.32 20.62
CA PHE A 603 4.83 -12.37 20.24
C PHE A 603 4.79 -11.09 21.08
N TYR A 604 3.60 -10.55 21.34
CA TYR A 604 3.44 -9.37 22.21
C TYR A 604 3.86 -9.66 23.66
N GLY A 605 3.54 -10.85 24.17
CA GLY A 605 3.98 -11.30 25.49
C GLY A 605 5.51 -11.41 25.60
N GLU A 606 6.15 -12.05 24.63
CA GLU A 606 7.61 -12.15 24.52
C GLU A 606 8.24 -10.76 24.47
N LEU A 607 7.76 -9.88 23.59
CA LEU A 607 8.30 -8.54 23.41
C LEU A 607 8.20 -7.70 24.70
N ARG A 608 7.14 -7.88 25.48
CA ARG A 608 6.97 -7.18 26.78
C ARG A 608 7.89 -7.74 27.87
N ASN A 609 8.14 -9.05 27.87
CA ASN A 609 9.06 -9.70 28.81
C ASN A 609 10.52 -9.37 28.48
N ASP A 610 10.92 -9.48 27.21
CA ASP A 610 12.26 -9.14 26.72
C ASP A 610 12.61 -7.67 27.06
N ALA A 611 11.61 -6.80 26.99
CA ALA A 611 11.76 -5.40 27.38
C ALA A 611 11.86 -5.18 28.89
N ALA A 612 11.37 -6.08 29.73
CA ALA A 612 11.59 -6.00 31.17
C ALA A 612 13.02 -6.40 31.54
N GLU A 613 13.61 -7.35 30.81
CA GLU A 613 14.95 -7.87 31.08
C GLU A 613 16.07 -6.94 30.57
N ASN A 614 15.90 -6.33 29.38
CA ASN A 614 16.91 -5.43 28.79
C ASN A 614 16.65 -3.96 29.15
N ASN A 615 17.28 -3.48 30.23
CA ASN A 615 17.24 -2.06 30.64
C ASN A 615 18.17 -1.13 29.82
N ASN A 616 19.08 -1.68 29.02
CA ASN A 616 19.94 -0.89 28.14
C ASN A 616 19.26 -0.65 26.78
N SER A 617 19.08 0.63 26.45
CA SER A 617 18.63 1.19 25.17
C SER A 617 17.24 0.77 24.64
N LYS A 618 16.18 1.11 25.39
CA LYS A 618 14.81 1.10 24.85
C LYS A 618 14.59 2.27 23.89
N THR A 619 14.26 1.97 22.64
CA THR A 619 13.94 2.94 21.57
C THR A 619 12.52 3.49 21.65
N SER A 620 11.56 2.72 22.20
CA SER A 620 10.20 3.20 22.47
C SER A 620 9.54 2.43 23.63
N PRO A 621 8.58 3.04 24.35
CA PRO A 621 7.81 2.36 25.38
C PRO A 621 6.81 1.38 24.75
N ILE A 622 6.83 0.12 25.21
CA ILE A 622 5.92 -0.92 24.74
C ILE A 622 4.58 -0.76 25.46
N THR A 623 3.56 -0.38 24.68
CA THR A 623 2.19 -0.16 25.15
C THR A 623 1.24 -1.14 24.46
N ALA A 624 -0.06 -1.11 24.81
CA ALA A 624 -1.06 -1.88 24.07
C ALA A 624 -1.14 -1.48 22.58
N ARG A 625 -0.68 -0.27 22.20
CA ARG A 625 -0.68 0.18 20.80
C ARG A 625 0.26 -0.62 19.91
N THR A 626 1.35 -1.16 20.44
CA THR A 626 2.26 -1.98 19.61
C THR A 626 1.57 -3.26 19.14
N LEU A 627 0.57 -3.76 19.87
CA LEU A 627 -0.29 -4.86 19.41
C LEU A 627 -1.12 -4.44 18.18
N GLU A 628 -1.69 -3.23 18.18
CA GLU A 628 -2.36 -2.69 17.00
C GLU A 628 -1.39 -2.53 15.83
N THR A 629 -0.18 -2.06 16.08
CA THR A 629 0.88 -1.95 15.06
C THR A 629 1.19 -3.31 14.44
N ILE A 630 1.32 -4.38 15.23
CA ILE A 630 1.54 -5.74 14.72
C ILE A 630 0.39 -6.16 13.79
N ILE A 631 -0.85 -5.87 14.18
CA ILE A 631 -2.04 -6.14 13.34
C ILE A 631 -1.98 -5.33 12.04
N ARG A 632 -1.64 -4.05 12.09
CA ARG A 632 -1.53 -3.17 10.91
C ARG A 632 -0.44 -3.65 9.95
N LEU A 633 0.76 -3.97 10.45
CA LEU A 633 1.86 -4.50 9.63
C LEU A 633 1.51 -5.86 9.01
N SER A 634 0.89 -6.76 9.79
CA SER A 634 0.48 -8.09 9.29
C SER A 634 -0.61 -8.01 8.23
N THR A 635 -1.59 -7.11 8.41
CA THR A 635 -2.66 -6.89 7.42
C THR A 635 -2.12 -6.20 6.16
N ALA A 636 -1.21 -5.23 6.30
CA ALA A 636 -0.53 -4.62 5.15
C ALA A 636 0.30 -5.65 4.36
N HIS A 637 1.02 -6.56 5.05
CA HIS A 637 1.79 -7.61 4.39
C HIS A 637 0.89 -8.59 3.63
N ALA A 638 -0.24 -8.98 4.22
CA ALA A 638 -1.24 -9.81 3.54
C ALA A 638 -1.81 -9.14 2.29
N LYS A 639 -1.98 -7.80 2.29
CA LYS A 639 -2.35 -7.04 1.09
C LYS A 639 -1.25 -7.06 0.02
N VAL A 640 0.03 -6.98 0.40
CA VAL A 640 1.15 -7.07 -0.56
C VAL A 640 1.11 -8.39 -1.32
N ARG A 641 0.79 -9.49 -0.65
CA ARG A 641 0.65 -10.82 -1.28
C ARG A 641 -0.65 -10.99 -2.08
N LEU A 642 -1.60 -10.06 -1.96
CA LEU A 642 -2.98 -10.18 -2.46
C LEU A 642 -3.80 -11.31 -1.78
N SER A 643 -3.48 -11.67 -0.54
CA SER A 643 -4.24 -12.68 0.22
C SER A 643 -5.38 -12.05 1.04
N GLN A 644 -6.56 -12.67 1.02
CA GLN A 644 -7.73 -12.23 1.81
C GLN A 644 -7.68 -12.64 3.29
N THR A 645 -6.71 -13.46 3.68
CA THR A 645 -6.54 -13.94 5.06
C THR A 645 -5.12 -13.70 5.54
N VAL A 646 -4.97 -13.27 6.80
CA VAL A 646 -3.66 -13.10 7.43
C VAL A 646 -3.16 -14.45 7.96
N GLU A 647 -1.99 -14.87 7.48
CA GLU A 647 -1.31 -16.10 7.88
C GLU A 647 -0.27 -15.86 8.99
N PRO A 648 0.13 -16.90 9.75
CA PRO A 648 1.20 -16.78 10.75
C PRO A 648 2.59 -16.45 10.16
N LYS A 649 2.75 -16.58 8.84
CA LYS A 649 3.95 -16.14 8.10
C LYS A 649 4.02 -14.62 8.02
N ASP A 650 2.89 -13.97 7.79
CA ASP A 650 2.78 -12.51 7.71
C ASP A 650 3.15 -11.87 9.06
N VAL A 651 2.71 -12.50 10.16
CA VAL A 651 3.07 -12.11 11.53
C VAL A 651 4.58 -12.24 11.77
N LYS A 652 5.24 -13.26 11.20
CA LYS A 652 6.70 -13.43 11.35
C LYS A 652 7.48 -12.27 10.70
N VAL A 653 7.06 -11.84 9.52
CA VAL A 653 7.68 -10.71 8.82
C VAL A 653 7.48 -9.41 9.59
N ALA A 654 6.28 -9.19 10.13
CA ALA A 654 6.00 -8.03 10.99
C ALA A 654 6.86 -8.04 12.26
N GLU A 655 7.05 -9.22 12.86
CA GLU A 655 7.93 -9.43 14.01
C GLU A 655 9.38 -9.09 13.69
N GLU A 656 9.92 -9.53 12.53
CA GLU A 656 11.29 -9.21 12.11
C GLU A 656 11.51 -7.71 11.96
N ILE A 657 10.53 -6.99 11.37
CA ILE A 657 10.60 -5.53 11.21
C ILE A 657 10.56 -4.82 12.56
N LEU A 658 9.70 -5.26 13.49
CA LEU A 658 9.57 -4.65 14.82
C LEU A 658 10.79 -4.92 15.70
N ARG A 659 11.33 -6.14 15.69
CA ARG A 659 12.56 -6.47 16.43
C ARG A 659 13.75 -5.66 15.90
N TYR A 660 13.86 -5.50 14.57
CA TYR A 660 14.88 -4.64 13.98
C TYR A 660 14.70 -3.17 14.37
N SER A 661 13.46 -2.66 14.41
CA SER A 661 13.16 -1.29 14.86
C SER A 661 13.50 -1.06 16.34
N LEU A 662 13.16 -2.02 17.21
CA LEU A 662 13.28 -1.86 18.66
C LEU A 662 14.70 -2.12 19.18
N PHE A 663 15.33 -3.21 18.73
CA PHE A 663 16.57 -3.74 19.31
C PHE A 663 17.76 -3.66 18.34
N LYS A 664 17.54 -3.29 17.07
CA LYS A 664 18.54 -3.35 15.99
C LYS A 664 19.15 -4.76 15.79
N GLU A 665 18.57 -5.79 16.42
CA GLU A 665 19.02 -7.17 16.32
C GLU A 665 18.41 -7.84 15.10
N VAL A 666 19.28 -8.35 14.22
CA VAL A 666 18.89 -9.25 13.14
C VAL A 666 18.80 -10.66 13.72
N VAL A 667 17.58 -11.20 13.82
CA VAL A 667 17.35 -12.59 14.23
C VAL A 667 18.07 -13.50 13.24
N LYS A 668 19.24 -14.04 13.62
CA LYS A 668 19.93 -15.05 12.83
C LYS A 668 19.18 -16.36 12.99
N ASP A 669 18.53 -16.85 11.93
CA ASP A 669 17.87 -18.16 11.91
C ASP A 669 18.83 -19.23 12.48
N SER A 670 18.46 -19.81 13.62
CA SER A 670 19.24 -20.80 14.39
C SER A 670 19.62 -22.04 13.57
N ARG A 671 18.90 -22.29 12.47
CA ARG A 671 19.18 -23.37 11.50
C ARG A 671 20.52 -23.21 10.76
N LYS A 672 21.01 -21.98 10.55
CA LYS A 672 22.33 -21.75 9.89
C LYS A 672 23.52 -22.04 10.81
N LYS A 673 23.37 -21.90 12.13
CA LYS A 673 24.42 -22.27 13.11
C LYS A 673 24.65 -23.78 13.18
N ILE A 674 23.59 -24.58 13.00
CA ILE A 674 23.66 -26.06 13.03
C ILE A 674 24.39 -26.59 11.79
N LYS A 675 24.12 -26.05 10.59
CA LYS A 675 24.85 -26.42 9.37
C LYS A 675 26.33 -26.02 9.41
N LYS A 676 26.67 -24.83 9.94
CA LYS A 676 28.07 -24.40 10.08
C LYS A 676 28.86 -25.24 11.10
N ARG A 677 28.23 -25.68 12.19
CA ARG A 677 28.86 -26.56 13.18
C ARG A 677 29.15 -27.96 12.61
N LYS A 678 28.21 -28.55 11.86
CA LYS A 678 28.43 -29.86 11.20
C LYS A 678 29.55 -29.83 10.17
N LEU A 679 29.70 -28.75 9.42
CA LEU A 679 30.77 -28.58 8.41
C LEU A 679 32.16 -28.34 9.01
N GLN A 680 32.23 -27.83 10.25
CA GLN A 680 33.50 -27.66 10.98
C GLN A 680 33.97 -28.95 11.67
N GLU A 681 33.04 -29.82 12.08
CA GLU A 681 33.40 -31.12 12.68
C GLU A 681 33.96 -32.12 11.65
N GLU A 682 33.58 -32.02 10.37
CA GLU A 682 34.14 -32.85 9.30
C GLU A 682 35.57 -32.40 8.91
N LYS A 683 35.85 -31.08 8.89
CA LYS A 683 37.19 -30.57 8.59
C LYS A 683 38.25 -30.87 9.67
N ASN A 684 37.85 -31.05 10.93
CA ASN A 684 38.79 -31.31 12.02
C ASN A 684 39.26 -32.79 12.10
N LYS A 685 38.70 -33.71 11.31
CA LYS A 685 39.11 -35.12 11.29
C LYS A 685 40.19 -35.47 10.27
N GLU A 686 40.54 -34.55 9.37
CA GLU A 686 41.52 -34.77 8.29
C GLU A 686 42.92 -34.19 8.57
N TYR A 687 43.14 -33.53 9.71
CA TYR A 687 44.43 -32.92 10.07
C TYR A 687 45.11 -33.62 11.26
N ASP A 688 45.46 -34.90 11.09
CA ASP A 688 46.45 -35.55 11.96
C ASP A 688 47.30 -36.54 11.14
N SER A 689 48.11 -36.01 10.23
CA SER A 689 49.16 -36.75 9.53
C SER A 689 50.06 -35.80 8.73
N SER A 690 51.33 -35.77 9.14
CA SER A 690 52.55 -35.28 8.45
C SER A 690 52.84 -33.77 8.41
N ASP A 691 54.04 -33.47 8.92
CA ASP A 691 54.71 -32.22 9.15
C ASP A 691 55.98 -32.19 8.26
N SER A 692 56.22 -31.11 7.50
CA SER A 692 57.54 -30.63 7.06
C SER A 692 57.44 -29.40 6.15
N GLU A 693 57.81 -28.25 6.71
CA GLU A 693 58.46 -27.03 6.20
C GLU A 693 58.46 -26.70 4.68
N GLU A 694 57.96 -25.52 4.29
CA GLU A 694 58.76 -24.37 3.80
C GLU A 694 57.86 -23.14 3.48
N GLU A 695 58.42 -21.94 3.67
CA GLU A 695 57.74 -20.64 3.70
C GLU A 695 57.34 -20.06 2.32
N GLY A 696 56.23 -19.30 2.33
CA GLY A 696 56.23 -17.94 1.78
C GLY A 696 55.75 -17.72 0.34
N ASN A 697 54.43 -17.58 0.13
CA ASN A 697 53.91 -16.54 -0.78
C ASN A 697 52.42 -16.22 -0.50
N TYR A 698 52.13 -14.96 -0.18
CA TYR A 698 50.78 -14.44 -0.07
C TYR A 698 50.27 -14.05 -1.46
N VAL A 699 49.34 -14.85 -2.01
CA VAL A 699 48.40 -14.42 -3.05
C VAL A 699 47.01 -14.88 -2.65
N SER A 700 46.12 -13.91 -2.45
CA SER A 700 44.72 -14.10 -2.10
C SER A 700 43.96 -14.66 -3.31
N GLU A 701 43.59 -15.94 -3.26
CA GLU A 701 42.60 -16.52 -4.16
C GLU A 701 41.19 -16.31 -3.63
N SER A 702 40.39 -15.76 -4.52
CA SER A 702 38.95 -15.58 -4.51
C SER A 702 38.20 -16.91 -4.49
N GLU A 703 37.33 -17.12 -3.49
CA GLU A 703 36.28 -18.14 -3.57
C GLU A 703 34.98 -17.54 -4.12
N SER A 704 34.60 -18.06 -5.28
CA SER A 704 33.36 -17.84 -6.01
C SER A 704 32.26 -18.78 -5.48
N ASP A 705 31.13 -18.21 -5.07
CA ASP A 705 29.91 -18.96 -4.75
C ASP A 705 29.23 -19.44 -6.06
N VAL A 706 29.36 -20.74 -6.36
CA VAL A 706 28.50 -21.47 -7.31
C VAL A 706 27.41 -22.19 -6.51
N VAL A 707 26.15 -21.86 -6.77
CA VAL A 707 24.98 -22.57 -6.21
C VAL A 707 24.37 -23.45 -7.30
N LEU A 708 24.57 -24.76 -7.20
CA LEU A 708 23.74 -25.77 -7.87
C LEU A 708 22.59 -26.19 -6.96
N SER A 709 21.40 -26.23 -7.56
CA SER A 709 20.11 -26.63 -7.01
C SER A 709 19.93 -28.14 -7.07
N GLU A 710 19.38 -28.73 -6.01
CA GLU A 710 18.74 -30.04 -6.06
C GLU A 710 17.22 -29.84 -6.17
N GLU A 711 16.65 -30.25 -7.29
CA GLU A 711 15.36 -30.93 -7.32
C GLU A 711 15.66 -32.35 -7.82
N ASP A 712 15.13 -33.37 -7.15
CA ASP A 712 14.40 -34.40 -7.87
C ASP A 712 13.52 -35.23 -6.93
N ALA A 713 12.27 -35.39 -7.35
CA ALA A 713 11.39 -36.46 -6.94
C ALA A 713 11.11 -37.31 -8.19
N GLY A 714 11.38 -38.61 -8.14
CA GLY A 714 10.92 -39.49 -9.21
C GLY A 714 11.50 -40.90 -9.27
N TYR A 715 10.92 -41.79 -8.46
CA TYR A 715 10.65 -43.20 -8.82
C TYR A 715 11.83 -44.21 -8.91
N VAL A 716 11.55 -45.42 -8.40
CA VAL A 716 12.49 -46.51 -8.09
C VAL A 716 12.65 -47.48 -9.28
N PRO A 717 13.86 -48.01 -9.56
CA PRO A 717 14.02 -49.26 -10.30
C PRO A 717 14.56 -50.43 -9.46
N LYS A 718 14.07 -51.64 -9.79
CA LYS A 718 14.40 -52.97 -9.23
C LYS A 718 15.86 -53.41 -9.52
N PRO A 719 16.41 -54.41 -8.80
CA PRO A 719 17.83 -54.78 -8.92
C PRO A 719 18.07 -55.73 -10.10
N VAL A 720 19.23 -55.61 -10.76
CA VAL A 720 19.75 -56.57 -11.74
C VAL A 720 21.18 -56.95 -11.36
N THR A 721 21.47 -58.25 -11.47
CA THR A 721 22.59 -58.99 -10.87
C THR A 721 23.99 -58.72 -11.43
N ALA A 722 25.01 -59.01 -10.60
CA ALA A 722 26.45 -58.74 -10.72
C ALA A 722 27.22 -59.30 -11.94
N ARG A 723 26.54 -59.89 -12.94
CA ARG A 723 27.21 -60.48 -14.12
C ARG A 723 27.33 -59.50 -15.31
N GLN A 724 26.65 -58.35 -15.27
CA GLN A 724 26.69 -57.33 -16.34
C GLN A 724 27.78 -56.27 -16.16
N GLN A 725 28.38 -56.12 -14.98
CA GLN A 725 29.42 -55.09 -14.75
C GLN A 725 30.78 -55.47 -15.38
N SER A 726 31.11 -56.77 -15.50
CA SER A 726 32.42 -57.19 -16.02
C SER A 726 32.56 -57.07 -17.54
N LEU A 727 31.46 -57.10 -18.29
CA LEU A 727 31.47 -56.95 -19.76
C LEU A 727 31.50 -55.49 -20.22
N ALA A 728 31.04 -54.55 -19.39
CA ALA A 728 31.04 -53.12 -19.73
C ALA A 728 32.45 -52.48 -19.64
N GLN A 729 33.34 -53.04 -18.81
CA GLN A 729 34.67 -52.51 -18.61
C GLN A 729 35.66 -52.92 -19.72
N GLN A 730 35.39 -54.02 -20.43
CA GLN A 730 36.21 -54.49 -21.55
C GLN A 730 35.90 -53.82 -22.90
N ARG A 731 34.84 -53.01 -22.99
CA ARG A 731 34.40 -52.39 -24.27
C ARG A 731 34.82 -50.93 -24.45
N ARG A 732 35.53 -50.34 -23.47
CA ARG A 732 36.02 -48.94 -23.53
C ARG A 732 37.41 -48.77 -24.14
N GLN A 733 38.08 -49.86 -24.49
CA GLN A 733 39.33 -49.83 -25.25
C GLN A 733 39.15 -50.60 -26.55
N GLN A 734 38.44 -50.03 -27.52
CA GLN A 734 38.71 -50.22 -28.95
C GLN A 734 37.74 -49.39 -29.79
N THR A 735 38.34 -48.67 -30.74
CA THR A 735 37.81 -48.25 -32.05
C THR A 735 36.84 -47.07 -32.15
N SER A 736 37.43 -45.99 -32.65
CA SER A 736 36.92 -44.98 -33.58
C SER A 736 36.10 -45.52 -34.78
N THR A 737 35.37 -44.57 -35.39
CA THR A 737 34.77 -44.49 -36.75
C THR A 737 33.29 -44.86 -36.97
N THR A 738 32.54 -43.82 -37.35
CA THR A 738 31.50 -43.69 -38.41
C THR A 738 30.12 -44.39 -38.33
N GLU A 739 29.10 -43.52 -38.36
CA GLU A 739 27.91 -43.50 -39.24
C GLU A 739 26.67 -44.41 -39.06
N THR A 740 25.52 -43.71 -39.05
CA THR A 740 24.22 -43.91 -39.74
C THR A 740 23.22 -45.06 -39.40
N THR A 741 22.03 -44.59 -38.96
CA THR A 741 20.68 -44.88 -39.48
C THR A 741 19.82 -46.09 -39.03
N PHE A 742 18.52 -45.75 -38.94
CA PHE A 742 17.30 -46.53 -39.18
C PHE A 742 16.65 -47.34 -38.04
N SER A 743 15.34 -47.47 -38.22
CA SER A 743 14.22 -47.38 -37.28
C SER A 743 13.27 -48.58 -37.42
N GLN A 744 12.17 -48.55 -36.63
CA GLN A 744 10.94 -49.36 -36.69
C GLN A 744 11.02 -50.67 -35.87
N GLY A 745 9.98 -51.11 -35.16
CA GLY A 745 8.60 -50.66 -35.04
C GLY A 745 7.71 -51.85 -34.63
N GLU A 746 6.74 -51.59 -33.76
CA GLU A 746 5.42 -52.25 -33.59
C GLU A 746 5.31 -53.74 -33.18
N ALA A 747 4.52 -54.01 -32.12
CA ALA A 747 3.15 -54.57 -32.21
C ALA A 747 2.62 -55.05 -30.84
N ALA A 748 1.37 -54.68 -30.52
CA ALA A 748 0.46 -55.30 -29.53
C ALA A 748 -0.36 -56.42 -30.26
N PRO A 749 -1.45 -57.09 -29.77
CA PRO A 749 -2.38 -56.73 -28.67
C PRO A 749 -3.03 -57.92 -27.85
N GLU A 750 -4.00 -57.56 -26.96
CA GLU A 750 -5.25 -58.29 -26.49
C GLU A 750 -5.13 -59.65 -25.72
N GLU A 751 -5.99 -60.12 -24.79
CA GLU A 751 -7.24 -59.72 -24.09
C GLU A 751 -7.56 -60.74 -22.94
N GLU A 752 -8.40 -60.33 -21.96
CA GLU A 752 -9.40 -61.07 -21.09
C GLU A 752 -9.05 -62.34 -20.25
N VAL A 753 -9.75 -62.86 -19.21
CA VAL A 753 -10.69 -62.51 -18.09
C VAL A 753 -10.88 -63.84 -17.25
N GLU A 754 -11.16 -63.73 -15.93
CA GLU A 754 -11.82 -64.67 -14.98
C GLU A 754 -11.17 -65.95 -14.33
N HIS A 755 -11.02 -65.86 -13.00
CA HIS A 755 -11.55 -66.67 -11.87
C HIS A 755 -11.59 -68.24 -11.81
N LEU A 756 -11.20 -68.70 -10.60
CA LEU A 756 -11.78 -69.74 -9.69
C LEU A 756 -11.03 -71.08 -9.44
N THR A 757 -10.86 -71.34 -8.13
CA THR A 757 -11.00 -72.61 -7.35
C THR A 757 -9.83 -73.04 -6.42
N THR A 758 -10.13 -73.04 -5.10
CA THR A 758 -9.94 -74.09 -4.05
C THR A 758 -8.55 -74.66 -3.76
N ASP A 759 -8.15 -75.12 -2.57
CA ASP A 759 -8.52 -75.05 -1.14
C ASP A 759 -7.45 -75.89 -0.39
N LEU A 760 -7.50 -75.88 0.96
CA LEU A 760 -6.90 -76.77 1.98
C LEU A 760 -5.85 -76.06 2.88
N GLN A 761 -6.27 -75.39 3.96
CA GLN A 761 -6.56 -75.88 5.34
C GLN A 761 -5.29 -76.40 6.08
N ARG A 762 -5.01 -76.01 7.35
CA ARG A 762 -5.94 -75.98 8.49
C ARG A 762 -5.38 -75.24 9.74
N SER A 763 -6.28 -74.50 10.41
CA SER A 763 -6.52 -74.31 11.87
C SER A 763 -5.46 -73.70 12.82
N GLN A 764 -5.78 -72.89 13.85
CA GLN A 764 -7.04 -72.36 14.43
C GLN A 764 -6.75 -71.24 15.47
N ILE A 765 -7.83 -70.60 15.93
CA ILE A 765 -8.04 -69.30 16.63
C ILE A 765 -8.09 -69.42 18.18
N SER A 766 -7.83 -68.29 18.88
CA SER A 766 -8.48 -67.73 20.11
C SER A 766 -7.44 -67.04 21.01
N ASP A 767 -7.62 -65.99 21.81
CA ASP A 767 -8.59 -64.91 22.10
C ASP A 767 -7.82 -63.91 23.03
N ILE A 768 -8.28 -62.66 23.14
CA ILE A 768 -7.83 -61.60 24.10
C ILE A 768 -8.79 -61.59 25.33
N PRO A 769 -8.55 -61.00 26.56
CA PRO A 769 -7.42 -60.27 27.19
C PRO A 769 -7.04 -60.69 28.64
N GLY A 770 -5.92 -60.15 29.18
CA GLY A 770 -5.89 -59.59 30.54
C GLY A 770 -4.83 -60.09 31.55
N ILE A 771 -4.16 -59.12 32.19
CA ILE A 771 -3.57 -59.13 33.55
C ILE A 771 -2.20 -59.82 33.74
N ALA A 772 -1.19 -59.01 34.10
CA ALA A 772 0.10 -59.40 34.68
C ALA A 772 -0.11 -60.05 36.07
N PRO A 773 0.82 -60.86 36.67
CA PRO A 773 2.10 -60.31 37.14
C PRO A 773 3.28 -61.31 37.41
N ILE A 774 4.42 -60.74 37.83
CA ILE A 774 5.44 -61.28 38.79
C ILE A 774 6.39 -62.44 38.39
N ALA A 775 7.66 -62.05 38.19
CA ALA A 775 8.94 -62.44 38.84
C ALA A 775 9.49 -63.89 38.88
N THR A 776 10.83 -63.91 39.01
CA THR A 776 11.78 -64.98 39.45
C THR A 776 12.21 -66.00 38.40
N GLU A 777 13.43 -66.53 38.34
CA GLU A 777 14.80 -66.19 38.75
C GLU A 777 15.67 -67.32 38.13
N THR A 778 16.90 -66.99 37.72
CA THR A 778 18.12 -67.85 37.71
C THR A 778 18.09 -69.29 37.14
N ALA A 779 18.93 -69.56 36.12
CA ALA A 779 20.21 -70.28 36.29
C ALA A 779 20.78 -70.80 34.94
N VAL A 780 22.09 -70.59 34.76
CA VAL A 780 22.98 -71.03 33.66
C VAL A 780 23.43 -72.49 33.90
N PRO A 781 24.00 -73.24 32.92
CA PRO A 781 25.48 -73.22 32.77
C PRO A 781 26.06 -73.47 31.34
N LEU A 782 27.26 -72.87 31.12
CA LEU A 782 28.52 -73.29 30.41
C LEU A 782 28.45 -73.95 29.01
N ALA A 783 29.36 -73.76 28.03
CA ALA A 783 30.62 -73.03 27.78
C ALA A 783 30.82 -73.04 26.22
N SER A 784 31.62 -72.26 25.49
CA SER A 784 33.03 -71.88 25.66
C SER A 784 33.48 -70.75 24.67
N THR A 785 34.22 -69.78 25.23
CA THR A 785 35.36 -68.99 24.69
C THR A 785 35.41 -68.48 23.23
N ALA A 786 35.26 -67.15 23.08
CA ALA A 786 36.15 -66.31 22.26
C ALA A 786 36.18 -64.87 22.85
N THR A 787 37.38 -64.33 23.01
CA THR A 787 37.73 -63.12 23.77
C THR A 787 37.49 -61.84 22.95
N GLN A 788 36.69 -60.89 23.47
CA GLN A 788 36.65 -59.48 23.04
C GLN A 788 36.62 -58.58 24.29
N PRO A 789 37.27 -57.40 24.28
CA PRO A 789 37.16 -56.42 25.37
C PRO A 789 35.78 -55.73 25.33
N PRO A 790 35.21 -55.32 26.48
CA PRO A 790 33.85 -54.77 26.54
C PRO A 790 33.78 -53.33 26.00
N ALA A 791 32.64 -53.04 25.37
CA ALA A 791 32.28 -51.74 24.80
C ALA A 791 32.22 -50.62 25.86
N GLN A 792 32.80 -49.47 25.55
CA GLN A 792 32.69 -48.26 26.37
C GLN A 792 31.27 -47.69 26.26
N THR A 793 30.55 -47.63 27.37
CA THR A 793 29.28 -46.90 27.49
C THR A 793 29.56 -45.40 27.56
N GLU A 794 29.41 -44.69 26.45
CA GLU A 794 29.54 -43.23 26.40
C GLU A 794 28.28 -42.54 26.97
N ILE A 795 28.46 -41.74 28.03
CA ILE A 795 27.40 -40.85 28.55
C ILE A 795 27.17 -39.67 27.61
N SER A 796 25.90 -39.39 27.29
CA SER A 796 25.50 -38.25 26.47
C SER A 796 25.77 -36.89 27.15
N PRO A 797 26.15 -35.84 26.40
CA PRO A 797 26.52 -34.55 26.98
C PRO A 797 25.35 -33.84 27.70
N SER A 798 24.10 -34.10 27.29
CA SER A 798 22.91 -33.59 27.97
C SER A 798 22.73 -34.22 29.36
N ARG A 799 22.93 -35.53 29.50
CA ARG A 799 22.88 -36.22 30.80
C ARG A 799 23.98 -35.72 31.74
N LEU A 800 25.18 -35.48 31.24
CA LEU A 800 26.27 -34.90 32.04
C LEU A 800 25.91 -33.50 32.57
N THR A 801 25.27 -32.64 31.77
CA THR A 801 24.86 -31.31 32.24
C THR A 801 23.81 -31.35 33.36
N ILE A 802 22.86 -32.28 33.28
CA ILE A 802 21.85 -32.52 34.32
C ILE A 802 22.55 -33.00 35.59
N PHE A 803 23.45 -33.98 35.46
CA PHE A 803 24.26 -34.50 36.56
C PHE A 803 25.07 -33.39 37.26
N THR A 804 25.77 -32.53 36.51
CA THR A 804 26.54 -31.40 37.08
C THR A 804 25.65 -30.37 37.78
N LYS A 805 24.43 -30.16 37.29
CA LYS A 805 23.47 -29.20 37.87
C LYS A 805 22.89 -29.74 39.18
N ILE A 806 22.57 -31.02 39.24
CA ILE A 806 22.11 -31.69 40.48
C ILE A 806 23.26 -31.73 41.48
N MET A 807 24.47 -32.10 41.04
CA MET A 807 25.65 -32.17 41.91
C MET A 807 26.02 -30.81 42.50
N SER A 808 26.00 -29.74 41.71
CA SER A 808 26.24 -28.38 42.22
C SER A 808 25.19 -27.93 43.25
N LYS A 809 23.91 -28.26 43.04
CA LYS A 809 22.87 -28.02 44.05
C LYS A 809 23.11 -28.80 45.33
N LEU A 810 23.46 -30.09 45.24
CA LEU A 810 23.74 -30.93 46.41
C LEU A 810 24.98 -30.44 47.18
N ILE A 811 26.04 -30.00 46.49
CA ILE A 811 27.23 -29.39 47.12
C ILE A 811 26.88 -28.13 47.92
N HIS A 812 25.88 -27.35 47.49
CA HIS A 812 25.52 -26.08 48.11
C HIS A 812 24.33 -26.14 49.09
N GLN A 813 23.42 -27.11 48.95
CA GLN A 813 22.14 -27.13 49.68
C GLN A 813 22.05 -28.19 50.78
N THR A 814 22.97 -29.15 50.86
CA THR A 814 22.81 -30.29 51.78
C THR A 814 23.90 -30.39 52.84
N ASP A 815 23.49 -30.66 54.09
CA ASP A 815 24.33 -31.05 55.24
C ASP A 815 25.08 -32.40 55.03
N LEU A 816 25.12 -32.92 53.80
CA LEU A 816 25.83 -34.16 53.45
C LEU A 816 27.36 -33.97 53.42
N PHE A 817 27.83 -32.73 53.25
CA PHE A 817 29.27 -32.38 53.23
C PHE A 817 29.73 -31.66 54.52
N SER A 818 28.93 -31.66 55.59
CA SER A 818 29.20 -30.88 56.80
C SER A 818 30.14 -31.55 57.82
N ASN A 819 30.66 -32.75 57.54
CA ASN A 819 31.70 -33.35 58.38
C ASN A 819 33.04 -32.64 58.14
N ASP A 820 33.89 -32.53 59.17
CA ASP A 820 35.15 -31.76 59.19
C ASP A 820 36.11 -32.03 58.01
N ASP A 821 35.94 -33.13 57.27
CA ASP A 821 36.74 -33.51 56.10
C ASP A 821 36.10 -33.17 54.74
N SER A 822 34.92 -32.54 54.68
CA SER A 822 34.20 -32.21 53.43
C SER A 822 34.09 -33.39 52.44
N SER A 823 33.94 -34.60 52.97
CA SER A 823 33.91 -35.86 52.22
C SER A 823 32.54 -36.52 52.26
N CYS A 824 32.13 -37.11 51.14
CA CYS A 824 30.88 -37.88 51.02
C CYS A 824 31.14 -39.27 50.43
N GLU A 825 30.44 -40.29 50.95
CA GLU A 825 30.53 -41.67 50.46
C GLU A 825 29.74 -41.83 49.14
N LEU A 826 30.31 -42.55 48.18
CA LEU A 826 29.72 -42.75 46.84
C LEU A 826 28.28 -43.27 46.88
N ASN A 827 27.99 -44.22 47.77
CA ASN A 827 26.66 -44.85 47.86
C ASN A 827 25.58 -43.88 48.38
N LYS A 828 25.93 -43.01 49.32
CA LYS A 828 25.01 -41.97 49.83
C LYS A 828 24.77 -40.89 48.78
N LEU A 829 25.80 -40.58 48.00
CA LEU A 829 25.75 -39.59 46.93
C LEU A 829 24.87 -40.06 45.76
N LEU A 830 25.00 -41.33 45.36
CA LEU A 830 24.15 -41.92 44.33
C LEU A 830 22.67 -41.98 44.76
N GLY A 831 22.41 -42.37 46.02
CA GLY A 831 21.06 -42.33 46.59
C GLY A 831 20.45 -40.92 46.62
N ALA A 832 21.25 -39.92 46.99
CA ALA A 832 20.81 -38.52 47.02
C ALA A 832 20.50 -37.98 45.62
N ILE A 833 21.31 -38.31 44.61
CA ILE A 833 21.07 -37.90 43.21
C ILE A 833 19.79 -38.51 42.68
N ASN A 834 19.59 -39.82 42.87
CA ASN A 834 18.40 -40.52 42.37
C ASN A 834 17.12 -40.09 43.11
N SER A 835 17.23 -39.58 44.34
CA SER A 835 16.08 -39.03 45.09
C SER A 835 15.68 -37.59 44.70
N SER A 836 16.45 -36.93 43.83
CA SER A 836 16.22 -35.52 43.50
C SER A 836 15.04 -35.34 42.52
N PRO A 837 14.16 -34.34 42.73
CA PRO A 837 12.87 -34.20 42.01
C PRO A 837 13.00 -33.77 40.54
N GLU A 838 14.23 -33.60 40.02
CA GLU A 838 14.50 -33.27 38.61
C GLU A 838 14.64 -34.52 37.73
N ILE A 839 14.56 -35.73 38.31
CA ILE A 839 14.64 -37.01 37.60
C ILE A 839 13.26 -37.68 37.60
N GLU A 840 12.72 -37.99 36.42
CA GLU A 840 11.56 -38.89 36.28
C GLU A 840 12.01 -40.33 36.61
N ASP A 841 11.21 -41.12 37.34
CA ASP A 841 11.58 -42.44 37.90
C ASP A 841 12.16 -43.45 36.87
N GLU A 842 11.93 -43.27 35.57
CA GLU A 842 12.51 -44.09 34.49
C GLU A 842 13.97 -43.70 34.11
N ASN A 843 14.55 -42.67 34.73
CA ASN A 843 15.86 -42.10 34.39
C ASN A 843 16.88 -42.12 35.54
N SER A 844 16.86 -43.14 36.41
CA SER A 844 17.88 -43.32 37.44
C SER A 844 19.27 -43.55 36.82
N PHE A 845 20.31 -42.95 37.41
CA PHE A 845 21.69 -43.21 36.98
C PHE A 845 22.15 -44.59 37.45
N ASN A 846 22.75 -45.36 36.54
CA ASN A 846 23.47 -46.61 36.88
C ASN A 846 24.81 -46.30 37.54
N ASP A 847 25.31 -47.22 38.36
CA ASP A 847 26.61 -47.10 39.06
C ASP A 847 27.77 -46.84 38.09
N ASP A 848 27.76 -47.49 36.92
CA ASP A 848 28.78 -47.31 35.87
C ASP A 848 28.69 -45.92 35.21
N GLU A 849 27.47 -45.44 34.94
CA GLU A 849 27.27 -44.07 34.41
C GLU A 849 27.69 -43.02 35.45
N PHE A 850 27.41 -43.28 36.72
CA PHE A 850 27.77 -42.42 37.82
C PHE A 850 29.29 -42.27 37.98
N LEU A 851 30.04 -43.39 37.94
CA LEU A 851 31.51 -43.36 38.04
C LEU A 851 32.15 -42.62 36.86
N ILE A 852 31.67 -42.86 35.63
CA ILE A 852 32.18 -42.16 34.44
C ILE A 852 31.88 -40.65 34.52
N ALA A 853 30.70 -40.26 35.03
CA ALA A 853 30.36 -38.86 35.22
C ALA A 853 31.26 -38.18 36.27
N LEU A 854 31.58 -38.87 37.37
CA LEU A 854 32.50 -38.38 38.39
C LEU A 854 33.94 -38.22 37.86
N HIS A 855 34.45 -39.18 37.09
CA HIS A 855 35.77 -39.06 36.47
C HIS A 855 35.83 -37.87 35.50
N LYS A 856 34.80 -37.66 34.66
CA LYS A 856 34.74 -36.49 33.78
C LYS A 856 34.63 -35.15 34.52
N MET A 857 34.09 -35.14 35.74
CA MET A 857 34.08 -33.96 36.61
C MET A 857 35.42 -33.75 37.33
N GLN A 858 36.12 -34.83 37.66
CA GLN A 858 37.48 -34.80 38.18
C GLN A 858 38.46 -34.27 37.12
N ASP A 859 38.34 -34.68 35.86
CA ASP A 859 39.13 -34.15 34.74
C ASP A 859 38.91 -32.63 34.54
N LYS A 860 37.74 -32.13 34.96
CA LYS A 860 37.41 -30.70 34.94
C LYS A 860 37.78 -29.97 36.25
N ASN A 861 38.47 -30.63 37.18
CA ASN A 861 38.88 -30.12 38.48
C ASN A 861 37.71 -29.56 39.33
N GLN A 862 36.52 -30.15 39.22
CA GLN A 862 35.35 -29.70 39.99
C GLN A 862 35.16 -30.48 41.31
N ILE A 863 35.68 -31.70 41.37
CA ILE A 863 35.62 -32.62 42.52
C ILE A 863 36.89 -33.49 42.53
N MET A 864 37.27 -34.01 43.70
CA MET A 864 38.35 -34.98 43.83
C MET A 864 37.79 -36.31 44.33
N VAL A 865 38.09 -37.42 43.65
CA VAL A 865 37.66 -38.76 44.06
C VAL A 865 38.87 -39.55 44.54
N SER A 866 38.84 -40.03 45.78
CA SER A 866 39.89 -40.86 46.39
C SER A 866 39.28 -41.82 47.42
N ASP A 867 39.75 -43.07 47.43
CA ASP A 867 39.36 -44.13 48.39
C ASP A 867 37.84 -44.31 48.57
N GLY A 868 37.09 -44.30 47.47
CA GLY A 868 35.64 -44.49 47.49
C GLY A 868 34.83 -43.33 48.08
N LYS A 869 35.48 -42.17 48.26
CA LYS A 869 34.88 -40.92 48.74
C LYS A 869 35.07 -39.79 47.74
N VAL A 870 34.09 -38.88 47.70
CA VAL A 870 34.13 -37.66 46.89
C VAL A 870 34.43 -36.49 47.83
N TYR A 871 35.49 -35.76 47.53
CA TYR A 871 35.94 -34.56 48.22
C TYR A 871 35.59 -33.32 47.39
N LYS A 872 35.22 -32.26 48.10
CA LYS A 872 35.06 -30.92 47.52
C LYS A 872 36.44 -30.29 47.30
N ILE A 873 36.66 -29.70 46.13
CA ILE A 873 37.84 -28.86 45.81
C ILE A 873 37.56 -27.42 46.22
#